data_AF-A0A1E3NMH2-F1
#
_entry.id   AF-A0A1E3NMH2-F1
#
_cell.length_a   1.000
_cell.length_b   1.000
_cell.length_c   1.000
_cell.angle_alpha   90.00
_cell.angle_beta   90.00
_cell.angle_gamma   90.00
#
_symmetry.space_group_name_H-M   'P 1'
#
loop_
_entity.id
_entity.type
_entity.pdbx_description
1 polymer ?
#
loop_
_entity_poly.entity_id
_entity_poly.type
_entity_poly.pdbx_seq_one_letter_code
_entity_poly.pdbx_strand_id
1 'polypeptide(L)'
;MLVLNIFVALFCAVLADAQRSQPKRPSFYKDSKHIVELNPSIFSDVVYGSNYTTIVEFYAPWCGYCQQLKPEYEKAAKQGHHFAQFAAMNCDEEKNKKFCQSQKIEGFPTLLTYRPPKTFLDSAPRSQQYAIQKYENDRSSSGIVNAMKGTIKSFSKKLSLPKLPMFLSTMTPNSLPKVLMITDKAQNSPMYKVLATDFRGSLEFFHLTVNSDSEKALVRDSIPELVEPFEIPSLLVVNPTDGVIAYKGEMKKRPVAEFLTRFGVPVEGEFKKGQQQQGEVKIEDSPQSKTLSSLLSGNKKQREKPRTYQYHPSSSQANQLTPSSSSSPQNSCPVKRDREKERDDEMTVSTETKKPKNATVENLKLTCHLPLSERLRPTDVTQYIGQSHLVGPRGILRGYLKHGRIPSLILWGHPGTGKTTLARILAKAAHLRVIEMSGVMNGVADCKKAFEEANNEMKLTRKPTIIFVDEIHRFSKSQQDIFLSYVERGVIILIGATTENPSFNVNKALLSRCRVFVLDKLDNDEMRELVGRGLVEVNKVRKLVHNISVLKLSKEAIDWIVGVADGDGRLALGCIELIDSNFVNEEKEESGTPDDVSLEDVKNILKKSTVLYDRVGDAHYDTISAFHKSIRGSNPDAAMYYLARMLRGGEDPLYIARRMIRIASEDVGVLDDTCLPFAIAAYQAVQFVGLPEADLALVHCAVKLARAPKSVEIYRSWNEMKTWMAEPGVEGAEIPLHLRNAPTKLMSDLGYSKGYKYNPHFKNGTVRQSYFPDALGEHVFLKHKHLGDLIDKDV
;
A
#
# COMPACT_ATOMS: atom_id res chain seq x y z
N MET A 1 -33.23 43.77 4.80
CA MET A 1 -32.11 42.81 4.90
C MET A 1 -31.96 42.19 6.29
N LEU A 2 -31.79 42.95 7.39
CA LEU A 2 -31.50 42.37 8.72
C LEU A 2 -32.48 41.26 9.16
N VAL A 3 -33.79 41.50 9.01
CA VAL A 3 -34.86 40.52 9.35
C VAL A 3 -34.77 39.23 8.53
N LEU A 4 -34.38 39.33 7.25
CA LEU A 4 -34.24 38.17 6.37
C LEU A 4 -33.07 37.28 6.80
N ASN A 5 -31.93 37.88 7.20
CA ASN A 5 -30.79 37.15 7.72
C ASN A 5 -31.09 36.47 9.07
N ILE A 6 -31.91 37.11 9.93
CA ILE A 6 -32.36 36.50 11.19
C ILE A 6 -33.28 35.30 10.92
N PHE A 7 -34.21 35.41 9.96
CA PHE A 7 -35.06 34.28 9.56
C PHE A 7 -34.27 33.13 8.95
N VAL A 8 -33.30 33.40 8.08
CA VAL A 8 -32.41 32.37 7.52
C VAL A 8 -31.58 31.71 8.61
N ALA A 9 -31.02 32.47 9.56
CA ALA A 9 -30.28 31.92 10.69
C ALA A 9 -31.16 31.03 11.60
N LEU A 10 -32.40 31.46 11.90
CA LEU A 10 -33.36 30.64 12.67
C LEU A 10 -33.74 29.37 11.91
N PHE A 11 -34.00 29.46 10.61
CA PHE A 11 -34.39 28.32 9.78
C PHE A 11 -33.25 27.30 9.65
N CYS A 12 -32.00 27.76 9.50
CA CYS A 12 -30.82 26.91 9.57
C CYS A 12 -30.63 26.27 10.96
N ALA A 13 -30.91 26.98 12.05
CA ALA A 13 -30.84 26.42 13.41
C ALA A 13 -31.92 25.34 13.64
N VAL A 14 -33.16 25.58 13.19
CA VAL A 14 -34.25 24.60 13.27
C VAL A 14 -33.98 23.37 12.41
N LEU A 15 -33.42 23.53 11.21
CA LEU A 15 -32.97 22.41 10.37
C LEU A 15 -31.81 21.63 11.01
N ALA A 16 -30.90 22.30 11.70
CA ALA A 16 -29.79 21.65 12.40
C ALA A 16 -30.24 20.83 13.62
N ASP A 17 -31.28 21.27 14.35
CA ASP A 17 -31.88 20.48 15.44
C ASP A 17 -32.82 19.39 14.93
N ALA A 18 -33.53 19.60 13.82
CA ALA A 18 -34.36 18.57 13.18
C ALA A 18 -33.55 17.32 12.74
N GLN A 19 -32.25 17.47 12.47
CA GLN A 19 -31.34 16.34 12.19
C GLN A 19 -30.85 15.59 13.45
N ARG A 20 -31.06 16.12 14.67
CA ARG A 20 -30.51 15.54 15.91
C ARG A 20 -31.39 14.48 16.59
N SER A 21 -32.65 14.33 16.17
CA SER A 21 -33.63 13.44 16.82
C SER A 21 -34.15 12.32 15.91
N GLN A 22 -33.26 11.57 15.23
CA GLN A 22 -33.65 10.26 14.69
C GLN A 22 -33.65 9.20 15.81
N PRO A 23 -34.64 8.27 15.85
CA PRO A 23 -34.63 7.18 16.80
C PRO A 23 -33.41 6.27 16.54
N LYS A 24 -32.55 6.11 17.56
CA LYS A 24 -31.31 5.33 17.47
C LYS A 24 -31.64 3.88 17.11
N ARG A 25 -31.24 3.44 15.90
CA ARG A 25 -31.40 2.06 15.45
C ARG A 25 -30.57 1.12 16.35
N PRO A 26 -31.08 -0.07 16.71
CA PRO A 26 -30.33 -1.00 17.55
C PRO A 26 -29.06 -1.51 16.84
N SER A 27 -28.01 -1.72 17.62
CA SER A 27 -26.75 -2.34 17.16
C SER A 27 -27.00 -3.78 16.69
N PHE A 28 -26.30 -4.18 15.63
CA PHE A 28 -26.59 -5.37 14.85
C PHE A 28 -26.42 -6.68 15.61
N TYR A 29 -25.43 -6.76 16.51
CA TYR A 29 -24.96 -8.04 17.06
C TYR A 29 -25.08 -8.13 18.59
N LYS A 30 -25.85 -7.22 19.21
CA LYS A 30 -26.03 -7.15 20.67
C LYS A 30 -26.45 -8.48 21.29
N ASP A 31 -27.27 -9.26 20.59
CA ASP A 31 -27.79 -10.56 21.02
C ASP A 31 -27.07 -11.77 20.37
N SER A 32 -25.93 -11.53 19.70
CA SER A 32 -25.16 -12.58 19.02
C SER A 32 -24.36 -13.43 20.00
N LYS A 33 -24.42 -14.76 19.85
CA LYS A 33 -23.61 -15.71 20.64
C LYS A 33 -22.15 -15.81 20.17
N HIS A 34 -21.85 -15.36 18.94
CA HIS A 34 -20.55 -15.59 18.28
C HIS A 34 -19.81 -14.30 17.88
N ILE A 35 -20.47 -13.13 17.97
CA ILE A 35 -19.88 -11.82 17.67
C ILE A 35 -19.94 -10.97 18.93
N VAL A 36 -18.81 -10.43 19.37
CA VAL A 36 -18.76 -9.50 20.52
C VAL A 36 -18.98 -8.07 20.03
N GLU A 37 -20.08 -7.44 20.45
CA GLU A 37 -20.32 -6.02 20.19
C GLU A 37 -19.44 -5.14 21.11
N LEU A 38 -18.51 -4.41 20.50
CA LEU A 38 -17.45 -3.66 21.16
C LEU A 38 -17.85 -2.22 21.50
N ASN A 39 -17.17 -1.70 22.51
CA ASN A 39 -17.12 -0.29 22.88
C ASN A 39 -15.68 0.05 23.31
N PRO A 40 -15.28 1.33 23.41
CA PRO A 40 -13.91 1.72 23.74
C PRO A 40 -13.37 1.11 25.04
N SER A 41 -14.21 0.91 26.06
CA SER A 41 -13.80 0.35 27.35
C SER A 41 -13.45 -1.14 27.29
N ILE A 42 -14.12 -1.95 26.46
CA ILE A 42 -13.84 -3.40 26.35
C ILE A 42 -12.96 -3.75 25.14
N PHE A 43 -12.72 -2.81 24.22
CA PHE A 43 -11.98 -3.08 22.98
C PHE A 43 -10.60 -3.66 23.26
N SER A 44 -9.84 -3.06 24.19
CA SER A 44 -8.47 -3.49 24.46
C SER A 44 -8.43 -4.93 24.99
N ASP A 45 -9.29 -5.25 25.94
CA ASP A 45 -9.29 -6.57 26.61
C ASP A 45 -9.78 -7.67 25.66
N VAL A 46 -10.77 -7.37 24.83
CA VAL A 46 -11.34 -8.34 23.88
C VAL A 46 -10.42 -8.57 22.68
N VAL A 47 -9.80 -7.50 22.13
CA VAL A 47 -9.01 -7.58 20.88
C VAL A 47 -7.53 -7.83 21.14
N TYR A 48 -6.92 -7.17 22.15
CA TYR A 48 -5.49 -7.30 22.48
C TYR A 48 -5.21 -8.25 23.66
N GLY A 49 -6.25 -8.71 24.37
CA GLY A 49 -6.13 -9.76 25.37
C GLY A 49 -6.04 -11.18 24.77
N SER A 50 -6.56 -11.39 23.56
CA SER A 50 -6.76 -12.71 22.95
C SER A 50 -5.56 -13.25 22.19
N ASN A 51 -5.23 -14.53 22.38
CA ASN A 51 -4.24 -15.22 21.55
C ASN A 51 -4.75 -15.64 20.16
N TYR A 52 -6.04 -15.47 19.86
CA TYR A 52 -6.58 -15.68 18.51
C TYR A 52 -6.37 -14.46 17.61
N THR A 53 -6.43 -14.67 16.29
CA THR A 53 -6.67 -13.57 15.35
C THR A 53 -8.10 -13.08 15.54
N THR A 54 -8.26 -11.78 15.84
CA THR A 54 -9.57 -11.14 15.94
C THR A 54 -9.90 -10.41 14.64
N ILE A 55 -11.09 -10.63 14.08
CA ILE A 55 -11.66 -9.79 13.02
C ILE A 55 -12.73 -8.88 13.63
N VAL A 56 -12.65 -7.58 13.32
CA VAL A 56 -13.56 -6.54 13.81
C VAL A 56 -14.27 -5.88 12.63
N GLU A 57 -15.61 -5.92 12.61
CA GLU A 57 -16.41 -5.11 11.71
C GLU A 57 -16.72 -3.73 12.31
N PHE A 58 -16.23 -2.66 11.69
CA PHE A 58 -16.65 -1.30 11.98
C PHE A 58 -17.78 -0.92 11.02
N TYR A 59 -18.98 -0.67 11.56
CA TYR A 59 -20.22 -0.54 10.78
C TYR A 59 -21.09 0.61 11.28
N ALA A 60 -22.13 0.95 10.50
CA ALA A 60 -23.20 1.86 10.91
C ALA A 60 -24.57 1.25 10.54
N PRO A 61 -25.58 1.22 11.43
CA PRO A 61 -26.86 0.54 11.17
C PRO A 61 -27.67 1.08 9.99
N TRP A 62 -27.38 2.31 9.55
CA TRP A 62 -28.02 2.95 8.39
C TRP A 62 -27.33 2.63 7.06
N CYS A 63 -26.11 2.07 7.05
CA CYS A 63 -25.38 1.77 5.83
C CYS A 63 -25.91 0.50 5.14
N GLY A 64 -26.31 0.60 3.87
CA GLY A 64 -26.82 -0.53 3.09
C GLY A 64 -25.81 -1.67 2.92
N TYR A 65 -24.52 -1.34 2.69
CA TYR A 65 -23.47 -2.36 2.59
C TYR A 65 -23.22 -3.10 3.92
N CYS A 66 -23.42 -2.45 5.07
CA CYS A 66 -23.38 -3.12 6.38
C CYS A 66 -24.54 -4.10 6.53
N GLN A 67 -25.75 -3.70 6.11
CA GLN A 67 -26.93 -4.57 6.15
C GLN A 67 -26.78 -5.79 5.23
N GLN A 68 -26.12 -5.64 4.07
CA GLN A 68 -25.78 -6.74 3.17
C GLN A 68 -24.69 -7.66 3.74
N LEU A 69 -23.68 -7.12 4.42
CA LEU A 69 -22.60 -7.91 5.03
C LEU A 69 -23.07 -8.71 6.26
N LYS A 70 -24.00 -8.14 7.05
CA LYS A 70 -24.49 -8.72 8.31
C LYS A 70 -24.74 -10.24 8.26
N PRO A 71 -25.58 -10.80 7.37
CA PRO A 71 -25.87 -12.24 7.35
C PRO A 71 -24.64 -13.10 7.04
N GLU A 72 -23.76 -12.65 6.14
CA GLU A 72 -22.54 -13.39 5.82
C GLU A 72 -21.50 -13.30 6.96
N TYR A 73 -21.47 -12.19 7.70
CA TYR A 73 -20.61 -12.03 8.88
C TYR A 73 -21.09 -12.88 10.07
N GLU A 74 -22.40 -12.95 10.34
CA GLU A 74 -22.98 -13.86 11.35
C GLU A 74 -22.72 -15.33 11.02
N LYS A 75 -22.88 -15.70 9.74
CA LYS A 75 -22.59 -17.05 9.24
C LYS A 75 -21.10 -17.38 9.32
N ALA A 76 -20.21 -16.43 9.01
CA ALA A 76 -18.77 -16.58 9.18
C ALA A 76 -18.39 -16.77 10.66
N ALA A 77 -18.95 -15.96 11.57
CA ALA A 77 -18.71 -16.08 13.00
C ALA A 77 -19.20 -17.43 13.56
N LYS A 78 -20.40 -17.87 13.18
CA LYS A 78 -20.93 -19.20 13.53
C LYS A 78 -20.03 -20.33 13.03
N GLN A 79 -19.41 -20.20 11.86
CA GLN A 79 -18.46 -21.19 11.34
C GLN A 79 -17.04 -21.06 11.90
N GLY A 80 -16.62 -19.88 12.36
CA GLY A 80 -15.22 -19.56 12.68
C GLY A 80 -14.86 -19.34 14.14
N HIS A 81 -15.84 -19.15 15.04
CA HIS A 81 -15.63 -18.80 16.46
C HIS A 81 -14.70 -19.74 17.25
N HIS A 82 -14.51 -20.98 16.78
CA HIS A 82 -13.69 -21.99 17.44
C HIS A 82 -12.19 -21.91 17.11
N PHE A 83 -11.79 -21.05 16.16
CA PHE A 83 -10.39 -20.82 15.77
C PHE A 83 -10.01 -19.34 15.54
N ALA A 84 -10.99 -18.45 15.49
CA ALA A 84 -10.81 -17.02 15.31
C ALA A 84 -11.90 -16.26 16.07
N GLN A 85 -11.59 -15.05 16.53
CA GLN A 85 -12.52 -14.23 17.29
C GLN A 85 -13.22 -13.23 16.37
N PHE A 86 -14.53 -13.12 16.50
CA PHE A 86 -15.36 -12.21 15.72
C PHE A 86 -15.94 -11.14 16.64
N ALA A 87 -15.83 -9.89 16.22
CA ALA A 87 -16.30 -8.74 16.97
C ALA A 87 -16.79 -7.65 16.03
N ALA A 88 -17.58 -6.71 16.53
CA ALA A 88 -18.10 -5.61 15.73
C ALA A 88 -18.19 -4.34 16.57
N MET A 89 -18.13 -3.17 15.95
CA MET A 89 -18.30 -1.89 16.61
C MET A 89 -19.23 -1.00 15.78
N ASN A 90 -20.40 -0.69 16.35
CA ASN A 90 -21.28 0.34 15.82
C ASN A 90 -20.62 1.72 15.95
N CYS A 91 -20.14 2.29 14.84
CA CYS A 91 -19.52 3.61 14.79
C CYS A 91 -20.54 4.77 14.74
N ASP A 92 -21.84 4.48 14.62
CA ASP A 92 -22.91 5.47 14.71
C ASP A 92 -23.25 5.83 16.17
N GLU A 93 -22.93 4.94 17.13
CA GLU A 93 -23.03 5.23 18.56
C GLU A 93 -22.01 6.31 18.99
N GLU A 94 -22.50 7.38 19.62
CA GLU A 94 -21.71 8.57 19.97
C GLU A 94 -20.45 8.29 20.81
N LYS A 95 -20.55 7.37 21.78
CA LYS A 95 -19.41 6.88 22.58
C LYS A 95 -18.33 6.18 21.74
N ASN A 96 -18.69 5.61 20.59
CA ASN A 96 -17.78 4.86 19.71
C ASN A 96 -17.17 5.77 18.62
N LYS A 97 -17.84 6.86 18.22
CA LYS A 97 -17.40 7.76 17.13
C LYS A 97 -15.92 8.18 17.22
N LYS A 98 -15.50 8.71 18.38
CA LYS A 98 -14.10 9.14 18.60
C LYS A 98 -13.10 7.97 18.48
N PHE A 99 -13.49 6.76 18.85
CA PHE A 99 -12.65 5.58 18.74
C PHE A 99 -12.58 5.06 17.30
N CYS A 100 -13.69 5.01 16.57
CA CYS A 100 -13.68 4.68 15.14
C CYS A 100 -12.82 5.67 14.33
N GLN A 101 -12.86 6.96 14.68
CA GLN A 101 -11.96 7.98 14.11
C GLN A 101 -10.49 7.70 14.45
N SER A 102 -10.15 7.32 15.68
CA SER A 102 -8.77 6.99 16.05
C SER A 102 -8.25 5.71 15.38
N GLN A 103 -9.14 4.76 15.08
CA GLN A 103 -8.86 3.57 14.24
C GLN A 103 -8.82 3.86 12.73
N LYS A 104 -8.98 5.14 12.30
CA LYS A 104 -8.98 5.58 10.90
C LYS A 104 -10.07 4.91 10.04
N ILE A 105 -11.27 4.73 10.59
CA ILE A 105 -12.40 4.20 9.85
C ILE A 105 -13.02 5.31 9.00
N GLU A 106 -12.70 5.30 7.71
CA GLU A 106 -13.15 6.31 6.72
C GLU A 106 -14.46 5.91 5.99
N GLY A 107 -14.94 4.66 6.16
CA GLY A 107 -16.17 4.17 5.53
C GLY A 107 -16.66 2.85 6.11
N PHE A 108 -17.89 2.46 5.78
CA PHE A 108 -18.58 1.30 6.36
C PHE A 108 -19.15 0.35 5.29
N PRO A 109 -19.08 -0.98 5.48
CA PRO A 109 -18.39 -1.68 6.54
C PRO A 109 -16.87 -1.79 6.27
N THR A 110 -16.08 -1.50 7.29
CA THR A 110 -14.63 -1.75 7.29
C THR A 110 -14.31 -2.93 8.20
N LEU A 111 -13.73 -3.98 7.63
CA LEU A 111 -13.25 -5.14 8.36
C LEU A 111 -11.75 -4.97 8.64
N LEU A 112 -11.34 -4.99 9.91
CA LEU A 112 -9.93 -5.01 10.32
C LEU A 112 -9.60 -6.34 11.00
N THR A 113 -8.42 -6.91 10.70
CA THR A 113 -7.89 -8.10 11.38
C THR A 113 -6.74 -7.71 12.29
N TYR A 114 -6.76 -8.21 13.52
CA TYR A 114 -5.79 -7.97 14.58
C TYR A 114 -5.11 -9.30 14.89
N ARG A 115 -3.83 -9.43 14.54
CA ARG A 115 -3.06 -10.69 14.69
C ARG A 115 -2.02 -10.58 15.81
N PRO A 116 -2.10 -11.41 16.87
CA PRO A 116 -1.11 -11.40 17.96
C PRO A 116 0.28 -11.84 17.46
N PRO A 117 1.39 -11.38 18.06
CA PRO A 117 2.74 -11.79 17.71
C PRO A 117 3.04 -13.26 18.09
N LYS A 118 4.11 -13.85 17.53
CA LYS A 118 4.54 -15.22 17.91
C LYS A 118 5.04 -15.28 19.36
N THR A 119 5.71 -14.23 19.81
CA THR A 119 6.19 -14.04 21.18
C THR A 119 5.83 -12.61 21.55
N PHE A 120 5.28 -12.39 22.75
CA PHE A 120 5.11 -11.04 23.28
C PHE A 120 6.43 -10.58 23.89
N LEU A 121 6.80 -9.32 23.65
CA LEU A 121 7.94 -8.67 24.29
C LEU A 121 7.45 -7.92 25.53
N ASP A 122 8.10 -8.10 26.68
CA ASP A 122 7.72 -7.41 27.92
C ASP A 122 8.02 -5.90 27.88
N SER A 123 8.86 -5.47 26.95
CA SER A 123 9.28 -4.07 26.76
C SER A 123 8.26 -3.15 26.08
N ALA A 124 7.10 -3.66 25.64
CA ALA A 124 6.09 -2.89 24.93
C ALA A 124 4.64 -3.25 25.32
N PRO A 125 3.69 -2.31 25.35
CA PRO A 125 2.30 -2.61 25.65
C PRO A 125 1.69 -3.51 24.55
N ARG A 126 0.89 -4.51 24.95
CA ARG A 126 0.33 -5.52 24.01
C ARG A 126 -0.35 -4.91 22.78
N SER A 127 -1.11 -3.82 22.95
CA SER A 127 -1.83 -3.14 21.87
C SER A 127 -0.95 -2.66 20.71
N GLN A 128 0.33 -2.41 20.95
CA GLN A 128 1.30 -1.99 19.92
C GLN A 128 1.98 -3.17 19.22
N GLN A 129 1.81 -4.41 19.72
CA GLN A 129 2.47 -5.61 19.19
C GLN A 129 1.59 -6.43 18.22
N TYR A 130 0.30 -6.08 18.07
CA TYR A 130 -0.60 -6.76 17.13
C TYR A 130 -0.41 -6.21 15.72
N ALA A 131 -0.28 -7.10 14.74
CA ALA A 131 -0.30 -6.71 13.34
C ALA A 131 -1.76 -6.44 12.94
N ILE A 132 -2.09 -5.16 12.71
CA ILE A 132 -3.39 -4.69 12.25
C ILE A 132 -3.37 -4.65 10.72
N GLN A 133 -4.31 -5.33 10.07
CA GLN A 133 -4.45 -5.32 8.60
C GLN A 133 -5.91 -5.19 8.20
N LYS A 134 -6.18 -4.29 7.25
CA LYS A 134 -7.50 -4.18 6.61
C LYS A 134 -7.80 -5.45 5.81
N TYR A 135 -9.03 -5.93 5.89
CA TYR A 135 -9.50 -7.09 5.18
C TYR A 135 -10.13 -6.66 3.84
N GLU A 136 -9.49 -7.05 2.74
CA GLU A 136 -9.85 -6.66 1.37
C GLU A 136 -10.21 -7.86 0.47
N ASN A 137 -10.21 -9.07 1.04
CA ASN A 137 -10.62 -10.29 0.36
C ASN A 137 -12.16 -10.39 0.23
N ASP A 138 -12.64 -11.46 -0.43
CA ASP A 138 -14.06 -11.80 -0.55
C ASP A 138 -14.79 -11.74 0.81
N ARG A 139 -15.90 -11.02 0.82
CA ARG A 139 -16.74 -10.75 2.01
C ARG A 139 -17.86 -11.78 2.20
N SER A 140 -17.92 -12.82 1.37
CA SER A 140 -18.75 -14.00 1.65
C SER A 140 -18.31 -14.69 2.95
N SER A 141 -19.23 -15.41 3.57
CA SER A 141 -18.97 -16.21 4.77
C SER A 141 -17.84 -17.22 4.55
N SER A 142 -17.80 -17.86 3.38
CA SER A 142 -16.70 -18.75 2.97
C SER A 142 -15.37 -18.02 2.78
N GLY A 143 -15.37 -16.84 2.16
CA GLY A 143 -14.17 -16.02 1.96
C GLY A 143 -13.55 -15.62 3.30
N ILE A 144 -14.37 -15.11 4.22
CA ILE A 144 -13.96 -14.73 5.57
C ILE A 144 -13.45 -15.94 6.35
N VAL A 145 -14.19 -17.06 6.36
CA VAL A 145 -13.79 -18.28 7.07
C VAL A 145 -12.46 -18.84 6.55
N ASN A 146 -12.26 -18.89 5.22
CA ASN A 146 -11.04 -19.42 4.63
C ASN A 146 -9.84 -18.50 4.87
N ALA A 147 -10.00 -17.19 4.74
CA ALA A 147 -8.97 -16.22 5.08
C ALA A 147 -8.58 -16.33 6.57
N MET A 148 -9.55 -16.40 7.49
CA MET A 148 -9.27 -16.51 8.92
C MET A 148 -8.58 -17.84 9.28
N LYS A 149 -8.94 -18.97 8.64
CA LYS A 149 -8.20 -20.24 8.74
C LYS A 149 -6.73 -20.09 8.34
N GLY A 150 -6.45 -19.32 7.28
CA GLY A 150 -5.08 -19.01 6.84
C GLY A 150 -4.26 -18.21 7.87
N THR A 151 -4.92 -17.45 8.76
CA THR A 151 -4.23 -16.68 9.81
C THR A 151 -3.89 -17.46 11.08
N ILE A 152 -4.36 -18.70 11.24
CA ILE A 152 -4.13 -19.50 12.45
C ILE A 152 -2.63 -19.80 12.59
N LYS A 153 -1.99 -19.20 13.59
CA LYS A 153 -0.56 -19.37 13.85
C LYS A 153 -0.27 -20.76 14.39
N SER A 154 0.82 -21.36 13.91
CA SER A 154 1.36 -22.60 14.47
C SER A 154 2.29 -22.25 15.64
N PHE A 155 1.84 -22.51 16.87
CA PHE A 155 2.67 -22.41 18.08
C PHE A 155 3.42 -23.71 18.41
N SER A 156 3.15 -24.79 17.68
CA SER A 156 3.84 -26.07 17.82
C SER A 156 5.23 -26.05 17.17
N LYS A 157 6.26 -26.50 17.90
CA LYS A 157 7.63 -26.68 17.41
C LYS A 157 7.72 -27.95 16.53
N LYS A 158 8.65 -28.03 15.57
CA LYS A 158 8.91 -29.26 14.80
C LYS A 158 9.96 -30.11 15.51
N LEU A 159 9.66 -31.39 15.72
CA LEU A 159 10.60 -32.39 16.21
C LEU A 159 11.16 -33.19 15.03
N SER A 160 12.44 -33.54 15.08
CA SER A 160 13.12 -34.41 14.12
C SER A 160 13.33 -35.79 14.73
N LEU A 161 13.11 -36.87 13.97
CA LEU A 161 13.23 -38.26 14.45
C LEU A 161 14.50 -38.54 15.29
N PRO A 162 15.72 -38.14 14.89
CA PRO A 162 16.93 -38.40 15.69
C PRO A 162 16.96 -37.73 17.07
N LYS A 163 16.09 -36.74 17.32
CA LYS A 163 15.96 -36.04 18.60
C LYS A 163 14.83 -36.60 19.47
N LEU A 164 14.07 -37.60 19.00
CA LEU A 164 12.96 -38.18 19.74
C LEU A 164 13.39 -38.81 21.07
N PRO A 165 14.47 -39.63 21.16
CA PRO A 165 14.90 -40.19 22.44
C PRO A 165 15.30 -39.11 23.46
N MET A 166 16.02 -38.07 23.01
CA MET A 166 16.39 -36.93 23.85
C MET A 166 15.17 -36.11 24.29
N PHE A 167 14.17 -35.94 23.42
CA PHE A 167 12.94 -35.21 23.72
C PHE A 167 12.14 -35.88 24.85
N LEU A 168 12.10 -37.21 24.86
CA LEU A 168 11.42 -38.04 25.86
C LEU A 168 12.22 -38.10 27.18
N SER A 169 13.55 -38.20 27.13
CA SER A 169 14.40 -38.26 28.33
C SER A 169 14.66 -36.91 29.01
N THR A 170 14.49 -35.79 28.30
CA THR A 170 14.65 -34.43 28.88
C THR A 170 13.42 -34.04 29.70
N MET A 171 13.25 -34.68 30.87
CA MET A 171 12.24 -34.37 31.87
C MET A 171 12.92 -33.67 33.06
N THR A 172 12.60 -32.40 33.30
CA THR A 172 12.97 -31.73 34.56
C THR A 172 11.71 -31.43 35.38
N PRO A 173 11.75 -31.49 36.73
CA PRO A 173 10.54 -31.29 37.55
C PRO A 173 9.81 -29.95 37.31
N ASN A 174 10.53 -28.94 36.84
CA ASN A 174 9.99 -27.60 36.56
C ASN A 174 9.67 -27.35 35.07
N SER A 175 9.71 -28.37 34.21
CA SER A 175 9.37 -28.22 32.79
C SER A 175 7.86 -28.39 32.53
N LEU A 176 7.31 -27.58 31.62
CA LEU A 176 5.91 -27.72 31.20
C LEU A 176 5.69 -29.06 30.49
N PRO A 177 4.52 -29.73 30.67
CA PRO A 177 4.22 -30.95 29.94
C PRO A 177 4.17 -30.71 28.43
N LYS A 178 4.71 -31.65 27.66
CA LYS A 178 4.89 -31.51 26.20
C LYS A 178 3.87 -32.36 25.46
N VAL A 179 3.18 -31.78 24.48
CA VAL A 179 2.17 -32.44 23.65
C VAL A 179 2.79 -32.76 22.29
N LEU A 180 2.95 -34.03 21.95
CA LEU A 180 3.51 -34.49 20.67
C LEU A 180 2.41 -35.01 19.73
N MET A 181 2.32 -34.43 18.53
CA MET A 181 1.51 -34.96 17.42
C MET A 181 2.40 -35.70 16.43
N ILE A 182 2.08 -36.96 16.15
CA ILE A 182 2.69 -37.76 15.08
C ILE A 182 1.75 -37.72 13.87
N THR A 183 2.24 -37.29 12.70
CA THR A 183 1.43 -37.17 11.48
C THR A 183 2.23 -37.46 10.22
N ASP A 184 1.55 -37.96 9.19
CA ASP A 184 1.96 -38.06 7.79
C ASP A 184 1.93 -36.71 7.04
N LYS A 185 1.32 -35.67 7.62
CA LYS A 185 1.07 -34.40 6.93
C LYS A 185 2.18 -33.39 7.16
N ALA A 186 2.65 -32.80 6.06
CA ALA A 186 3.67 -31.74 6.08
C ALA A 186 3.22 -30.45 6.79
N GLN A 187 1.91 -30.23 6.96
CA GLN A 187 1.36 -29.09 7.69
C GLN A 187 0.39 -29.55 8.79
N ASN A 188 0.53 -28.95 9.97
CA ASN A 188 -0.36 -29.20 11.10
C ASN A 188 -1.81 -28.80 10.81
N SER A 189 -2.75 -29.65 11.24
CA SER A 189 -4.17 -29.41 11.07
C SER A 189 -4.60 -28.11 11.79
N PRO A 190 -5.64 -27.39 11.28
CA PRO A 190 -6.17 -26.22 11.95
C PRO A 190 -6.56 -26.48 13.42
N MET A 191 -7.14 -27.66 13.69
CA MET A 191 -7.45 -28.13 15.05
C MET A 191 -6.22 -28.10 15.96
N TYR A 192 -5.10 -28.68 15.53
CA TYR A 192 -3.90 -28.77 16.36
C TYR A 192 -3.25 -27.41 16.62
N LYS A 193 -3.24 -26.51 15.61
CA LYS A 193 -2.77 -25.13 15.78
C LYS A 193 -3.62 -24.34 16.77
N VAL A 194 -4.94 -24.56 16.76
CA VAL A 194 -5.88 -23.96 17.72
C VAL A 194 -5.63 -24.51 19.12
N LEU A 195 -5.52 -25.82 19.32
CA LEU A 195 -5.20 -26.40 20.63
C LEU A 195 -3.87 -25.86 21.20
N ALA A 196 -2.85 -25.68 20.35
CA ALA A 196 -1.58 -25.05 20.74
C ALA A 196 -1.71 -23.56 21.14
N THR A 197 -2.80 -22.91 20.74
CA THR A 197 -3.16 -21.54 21.13
C THR A 197 -3.98 -21.56 22.43
N ASP A 198 -4.93 -22.49 22.55
CA ASP A 198 -5.84 -22.65 23.69
C ASP A 198 -5.07 -22.97 24.99
N PHE A 199 -4.02 -23.80 24.93
CA PHE A 199 -3.17 -24.19 26.06
C PHE A 199 -1.82 -23.46 26.11
N ARG A 200 -1.73 -22.28 25.47
CA ARG A 200 -0.48 -21.52 25.39
C ARG A 200 0.03 -21.10 26.77
N GLY A 201 1.23 -21.58 27.13
CA GLY A 201 1.88 -21.27 28.40
C GLY A 201 1.58 -22.26 29.53
N SER A 202 0.62 -23.18 29.35
CA SER A 202 0.42 -24.33 30.24
C SER A 202 0.98 -25.63 29.64
N LEU A 203 1.06 -25.75 28.32
CA LEU A 203 1.59 -26.91 27.61
C LEU A 203 2.51 -26.48 26.45
N GLU A 204 3.56 -27.25 26.18
CA GLU A 204 4.41 -27.05 24.98
C GLU A 204 4.02 -28.00 23.84
N PHE A 205 3.66 -27.48 22.67
CA PHE A 205 3.23 -28.30 21.54
C PHE A 205 4.38 -28.62 20.58
N PHE A 206 4.45 -29.88 20.11
CA PHE A 206 5.45 -30.41 19.19
C PHE A 206 4.80 -31.30 18.13
N HIS A 207 5.32 -31.29 16.90
CA HIS A 207 4.87 -32.21 15.85
C HIS A 207 6.06 -32.93 15.21
N LEU A 208 5.84 -34.21 14.90
CA LEU A 208 6.78 -35.11 14.25
C LEU A 208 6.12 -35.62 12.96
N THR A 209 6.80 -35.42 11.83
CA THR A 209 6.34 -35.93 10.53
C THR A 209 6.94 -37.31 10.29
N VAL A 210 6.13 -38.28 9.90
CA VAL A 210 6.52 -39.69 9.67
C VAL A 210 5.90 -40.15 8.35
N ASN A 211 6.72 -40.51 7.37
CA ASN A 211 6.30 -40.74 5.98
C ASN A 211 6.57 -42.17 5.48
N SER A 212 7.34 -42.96 6.21
CA SER A 212 7.65 -44.36 5.84
C SER A 212 7.42 -45.33 7.00
N ASP A 213 7.20 -46.61 6.70
CA ASP A 213 7.00 -47.63 7.73
C ASP A 213 8.28 -47.91 8.54
N SER A 214 9.46 -47.72 7.95
CA SER A 214 10.74 -47.74 8.66
C SER A 214 10.85 -46.63 9.70
N GLU A 215 10.34 -45.41 9.41
CA GLU A 215 10.28 -44.34 10.40
C GLU A 215 9.24 -44.62 11.49
N LYS A 216 8.10 -45.25 11.17
CA LYS A 216 7.11 -45.68 12.18
C LYS A 216 7.72 -46.69 13.17
N ALA A 217 8.51 -47.64 12.68
CA ALA A 217 9.23 -48.60 13.51
C ALA A 217 10.19 -47.90 14.50
N LEU A 218 11.00 -46.93 14.02
CA LEU A 218 11.90 -46.16 14.89
C LEU A 218 11.16 -45.31 15.95
N VAL A 219 9.95 -44.81 15.64
CA VAL A 219 9.10 -44.11 16.60
C VAL A 219 8.55 -45.07 17.65
N ARG A 220 8.09 -46.26 17.24
CA ARG A 220 7.64 -47.34 18.15
C ARG A 220 8.76 -47.78 19.09
N ASP A 221 9.97 -48.04 18.58
CA ASP A 221 11.12 -48.43 19.40
C ASP A 221 11.50 -47.35 20.44
N SER A 222 11.13 -46.09 20.19
CA SER A 222 11.32 -44.97 21.12
C SER A 222 10.14 -44.73 22.07
N ILE A 223 8.94 -45.29 21.80
CA ILE A 223 7.69 -44.99 22.51
C ILE A 223 6.90 -46.31 22.75
N PRO A 224 7.15 -47.03 23.85
CA PRO A 224 6.49 -48.30 24.16
C PRO A 224 4.96 -48.22 24.32
N GLU A 225 4.41 -47.04 24.59
CA GLU A 225 2.98 -46.82 24.81
C GLU A 225 2.15 -46.81 23.51
N LEU A 226 2.80 -46.78 22.34
CA LEU A 226 2.16 -46.96 21.03
C LEU A 226 2.05 -48.44 20.69
N VAL A 227 0.90 -49.04 21.02
CA VAL A 227 0.57 -50.43 20.70
C VAL A 227 0.26 -50.58 19.21
N GLU A 228 0.75 -51.66 18.61
CA GLU A 228 0.64 -51.91 17.17
C GLU A 228 -0.72 -52.53 16.77
N PRO A 229 -1.31 -52.15 15.61
CA PRO A 229 -0.93 -51.01 14.76
C PRO A 229 -1.43 -49.69 15.37
N PHE A 230 -0.55 -48.68 15.48
CA PHE A 230 -0.96 -47.34 15.93
C PHE A 230 -1.42 -46.48 14.75
N GLU A 231 -2.57 -45.81 14.90
CA GLU A 231 -3.15 -45.00 13.84
C GLU A 231 -2.47 -43.61 13.74
N ILE A 232 -2.30 -43.12 12.51
CA ILE A 232 -1.84 -41.76 12.24
C ILE A 232 -3.06 -40.92 11.82
N PRO A 233 -3.31 -39.75 12.43
CA PRO A 233 -2.48 -39.06 13.40
C PRO A 233 -2.63 -39.57 14.84
N SER A 234 -1.50 -39.68 15.55
CA SER A 234 -1.44 -40.06 16.98
C SER A 234 -1.03 -38.87 17.84
N LEU A 235 -1.61 -38.76 19.05
CA LEU A 235 -1.31 -37.70 20.01
C LEU A 235 -0.78 -38.29 21.32
N LEU A 236 0.31 -37.73 21.84
CA LEU A 236 0.94 -38.12 23.10
C LEU A 236 1.13 -36.90 23.99
N VAL A 237 1.09 -37.10 25.31
CA VAL A 237 1.54 -36.13 26.31
C VAL A 237 2.73 -36.71 27.05
N VAL A 238 3.76 -35.90 27.22
CA VAL A 238 5.03 -36.22 27.88
C VAL A 238 5.07 -35.33 29.13
N ASN A 239 4.70 -35.90 30.27
CA ASN A 239 4.51 -35.20 31.55
C ASN A 239 5.62 -35.61 32.55
N PRO A 240 6.32 -34.67 33.22
CA PRO A 240 7.37 -35.01 34.19
C PRO A 240 6.95 -35.92 35.36
N THR A 241 5.66 -35.95 35.74
CA THR A 241 5.16 -36.82 36.82
C THR A 241 4.68 -38.18 36.32
N ASP A 242 4.02 -38.24 35.16
CA ASP A 242 3.25 -39.40 34.72
C ASP A 242 3.90 -40.16 33.54
N GLY A 243 5.04 -39.68 33.04
CA GLY A 243 5.73 -40.26 31.89
C GLY A 243 5.08 -39.90 30.56
N VAL A 244 5.01 -40.88 29.65
CA VAL A 244 4.41 -40.72 28.32
C VAL A 244 2.99 -41.30 28.33
N ILE A 245 2.01 -40.54 27.88
CA ILE A 245 0.60 -40.97 27.82
C ILE A 245 0.06 -40.78 26.41
N ALA A 246 -0.30 -41.89 25.76
CA ALA A 246 -0.97 -41.89 24.47
C ALA A 246 -2.47 -41.57 24.60
N TYR A 247 -2.97 -40.68 23.74
CA TYR A 247 -4.38 -40.39 23.61
C TYR A 247 -5.09 -41.48 22.79
N LYS A 248 -6.18 -42.04 23.32
CA LYS A 248 -6.93 -43.18 22.74
C LYS A 248 -8.36 -42.83 22.32
N GLY A 249 -8.67 -41.54 22.12
CA GLY A 249 -10.01 -41.05 21.76
C GLY A 249 -10.09 -40.48 20.35
N GLU A 250 -11.25 -39.94 19.98
CA GLU A 250 -11.45 -39.33 18.67
C GLU A 250 -10.57 -38.09 18.46
N MET A 251 -9.89 -38.00 17.31
CA MET A 251 -9.05 -36.85 16.92
C MET A 251 -9.86 -35.62 16.48
N LYS A 252 -10.73 -35.13 17.36
CA LYS A 252 -11.56 -33.92 17.23
C LYS A 252 -11.20 -32.90 18.32
N LYS A 253 -11.45 -31.60 18.09
CA LYS A 253 -11.04 -30.51 19.02
C LYS A 253 -11.50 -30.77 20.46
N ARG A 254 -12.78 -31.09 20.65
CA ARG A 254 -13.41 -31.17 21.97
C ARG A 254 -12.88 -32.35 22.82
N PRO A 255 -12.90 -33.61 22.34
CA PRO A 255 -12.34 -34.74 23.09
C PRO A 255 -10.84 -34.62 23.39
N VAL A 256 -10.06 -34.04 22.46
CA VAL A 256 -8.62 -33.80 22.67
C VAL A 256 -8.40 -32.71 23.73
N ALA A 257 -9.15 -31.61 23.68
CA ALA A 257 -9.04 -30.55 24.68
C ALA A 257 -9.40 -31.05 26.09
N GLU A 258 -10.49 -31.81 26.25
CA GLU A 258 -10.91 -32.42 27.52
C GLU A 258 -9.85 -33.39 28.10
N PHE A 259 -9.08 -34.06 27.24
CA PHE A 259 -7.91 -34.84 27.66
C PHE A 259 -6.74 -33.94 28.10
N LEU A 260 -6.42 -32.91 27.31
CA LEU A 260 -5.33 -31.98 27.62
C LEU A 260 -5.57 -31.14 28.89
N THR A 261 -6.83 -30.89 29.29
CA THR A 261 -7.13 -30.19 30.56
C THR A 261 -6.65 -30.94 31.82
N ARG A 262 -6.28 -32.22 31.70
CA ARG A 262 -5.68 -33.00 32.79
C ARG A 262 -4.23 -32.59 33.08
N PHE A 263 -3.55 -32.00 32.09
CA PHE A 263 -2.12 -31.69 32.14
C PHE A 263 -1.82 -30.19 32.08
N GLY A 264 -2.79 -29.35 31.68
CA GLY A 264 -2.61 -27.91 31.62
C GLY A 264 -3.92 -27.13 31.60
N VAL A 265 -3.88 -25.86 31.99
CA VAL A 265 -5.06 -24.98 32.03
C VAL A 265 -5.23 -24.25 30.69
N PRO A 266 -6.42 -24.28 30.06
CA PRO A 266 -6.67 -23.55 28.82
C PRO A 266 -6.83 -22.04 29.10
N VAL A 267 -6.00 -21.24 28.44
CA VAL A 267 -6.00 -19.78 28.53
C VAL A 267 -6.95 -19.13 27.52
N GLU A 268 -7.45 -19.86 26.51
CA GLU A 268 -8.44 -19.40 25.52
C GLU A 268 -9.48 -20.47 25.19
N GLY A 269 -10.48 -20.08 24.39
CA GLY A 269 -11.50 -20.99 23.86
C GLY A 269 -12.61 -21.32 24.85
N GLU A 270 -13.48 -22.24 24.45
CA GLU A 270 -14.72 -22.59 25.17
C GLU A 270 -14.44 -23.18 26.57
N PHE A 271 -13.33 -23.90 26.72
CA PHE A 271 -12.93 -24.56 27.97
C PHE A 271 -12.46 -23.60 29.06
N LYS A 272 -12.04 -22.37 28.71
CA LYS A 272 -11.70 -21.31 29.67
C LYS A 272 -12.86 -20.95 30.60
N LYS A 273 -14.11 -21.10 30.12
CA LYS A 273 -15.32 -20.74 30.89
C LYS A 273 -15.81 -21.84 31.83
N GLY A 274 -15.41 -23.10 31.64
CA GLY A 274 -15.95 -24.25 32.38
C GLY A 274 -15.69 -24.21 33.89
N GLN A 275 -14.61 -23.55 34.33
CA GLN A 275 -14.23 -23.50 35.75
C GLN A 275 -14.92 -22.37 36.55
N GLN A 276 -15.56 -21.39 35.90
CA GLN A 276 -16.31 -20.34 36.61
C GLN A 276 -17.76 -20.74 36.97
N GLN A 277 -18.21 -21.93 36.58
CA GLN A 277 -19.54 -22.46 36.89
C GLN A 277 -19.54 -23.77 37.71
N GLN A 278 -18.38 -24.23 38.17
CA GLN A 278 -18.27 -25.35 39.13
C GLN A 278 -18.22 -24.87 40.60
N GLY A 279 -18.96 -23.79 40.89
CA GLY A 279 -19.03 -23.15 42.20
C GLY A 279 -20.44 -23.08 42.80
N GLU A 280 -21.42 -23.78 42.23
CA GLU A 280 -22.77 -23.93 42.80
C GLU A 280 -23.49 -25.13 42.15
N VAL A 281 -23.34 -26.32 42.74
CA VAL A 281 -24.21 -27.47 42.46
C VAL A 281 -24.82 -27.91 43.78
N LYS A 282 -26.16 -27.89 43.85
CA LYS A 282 -26.91 -28.38 45.00
C LYS A 282 -26.64 -29.88 45.18
N ILE A 283 -26.26 -30.26 46.40
CA ILE A 283 -26.27 -31.65 46.84
C ILE A 283 -27.62 -31.87 47.53
N GLU A 284 -28.43 -32.78 47.00
CA GLU A 284 -29.53 -33.39 47.75
C GLU A 284 -29.06 -34.75 48.29
N ASP A 285 -29.13 -34.88 49.62
CA ASP A 285 -29.27 -36.07 50.48
C ASP A 285 -29.32 -37.47 49.81
N SER A 286 -28.74 -38.56 50.34
CA SER A 286 -28.12 -38.91 51.65
C SER A 286 -27.58 -40.38 51.53
N PRO A 287 -27.18 -41.17 52.58
CA PRO A 287 -27.13 -40.91 54.02
C PRO A 287 -25.90 -41.43 54.82
N GLN A 288 -25.87 -41.06 56.12
CA GLN A 288 -25.02 -41.58 57.22
C GLN A 288 -23.52 -41.15 57.22
N SER A 289 -22.89 -40.76 58.34
CA SER A 289 -23.31 -40.74 59.75
C SER A 289 -22.71 -39.58 60.60
N LYS A 290 -23.59 -38.97 61.42
CA LYS A 290 -23.42 -38.55 62.84
C LYS A 290 -22.08 -37.98 63.39
N THR A 291 -22.17 -36.72 63.84
CA THR A 291 -21.71 -36.20 65.16
C THR A 291 -20.20 -36.09 65.46
N LEU A 292 -19.68 -35.29 66.41
CA LEU A 292 -20.23 -34.30 67.37
C LEU A 292 -19.08 -33.36 67.82
N SER A 293 -19.30 -32.05 67.91
CA SER A 293 -18.61 -31.03 68.76
C SER A 293 -18.66 -29.64 68.09
N SER A 294 -19.76 -28.91 68.14
CA SER A 294 -20.24 -28.15 69.32
C SER A 294 -19.32 -26.98 69.72
N LEU A 295 -19.90 -25.77 69.61
CA LEU A 295 -19.95 -24.79 70.70
C LEU A 295 -18.62 -24.33 71.29
N LEU A 296 -18.14 -23.16 70.84
CA LEU A 296 -17.57 -22.12 71.72
C LEU A 296 -17.68 -20.74 71.03
N SER A 297 -18.58 -19.89 71.56
CA SER A 297 -18.62 -18.40 71.57
C SER A 297 -17.70 -17.59 70.62
N GLY A 298 -18.10 -16.53 69.90
CA GLY A 298 -19.37 -15.81 69.83
C GLY A 298 -19.41 -14.47 70.60
N ASN A 299 -19.18 -13.31 69.93
CA ASN A 299 -19.94 -12.04 70.11
C ASN A 299 -19.50 -10.84 69.20
N LYS A 300 -20.51 -10.19 68.59
CA LYS A 300 -20.85 -8.72 68.48
C LYS A 300 -19.78 -7.63 68.78
N LYS A 301 -19.81 -6.38 68.26
CA LYS A 301 -20.56 -5.61 67.21
C LYS A 301 -20.00 -4.14 67.14
N GLN A 302 -20.39 -3.37 66.11
CA GLN A 302 -20.35 -1.88 65.87
C GLN A 302 -19.48 -1.51 64.64
N ARG A 303 -19.91 -0.85 63.52
CA ARG A 303 -20.72 0.38 63.23
C ARG A 303 -20.05 1.67 63.73
N GLU A 304 -19.92 2.80 63.01
CA GLU A 304 -20.40 3.33 61.71
C GLU A 304 -19.42 4.45 61.22
N LYS A 305 -19.06 4.60 59.91
CA LYS A 305 -19.43 5.68 58.92
C LYS A 305 -19.20 7.17 59.33
N PRO A 306 -19.03 8.18 58.41
CA PRO A 306 -18.71 8.17 56.95
C PRO A 306 -17.71 9.28 56.42
N ARG A 307 -17.50 9.27 55.08
CA ARG A 307 -16.98 10.29 54.12
C ARG A 307 -16.90 11.79 54.52
N THR A 308 -15.87 12.53 54.04
CA THR A 308 -16.01 13.61 53.00
C THR A 308 -14.69 14.00 52.29
N TYR A 309 -14.77 14.85 51.24
CA TYR A 309 -13.71 15.31 50.31
C TYR A 309 -12.91 16.54 50.81
N GLN A 310 -11.69 16.80 50.28
CA GLN A 310 -11.36 17.99 49.44
C GLN A 310 -9.90 18.05 48.90
N TYR A 311 -9.52 19.19 48.31
CA TYR A 311 -8.59 19.44 47.19
C TYR A 311 -7.15 19.89 47.61
N HIS A 312 -6.23 19.94 46.62
CA HIS A 312 -4.84 20.52 46.54
C HIS A 312 -4.46 21.69 47.52
N PRO A 313 -3.14 21.99 47.82
CA PRO A 313 -2.07 22.19 46.81
C PRO A 313 -0.54 22.06 47.19
N SER A 314 0.30 22.28 46.17
CA SER A 314 1.67 22.90 46.09
C SER A 314 2.74 22.87 47.22
N SER A 315 3.93 22.36 46.83
CA SER A 315 5.29 23.00 46.87
C SER A 315 6.15 23.18 48.16
N SER A 316 7.41 22.72 48.02
CA SER A 316 8.70 23.40 48.35
C SER A 316 9.47 23.14 49.67
N GLN A 317 10.80 23.29 49.55
CA GLN A 317 11.89 23.38 50.57
C GLN A 317 12.35 22.08 51.28
N ALA A 318 13.59 21.95 51.80
CA ALA A 318 14.93 22.48 51.43
C ALA A 318 16.01 21.87 52.37
N ASN A 319 17.27 21.70 51.89
CA ASN A 319 18.54 21.63 52.69
C ASN A 319 18.69 20.47 53.72
N GLN A 320 19.88 20.04 54.20
CA GLN A 320 21.31 20.33 53.94
C GLN A 320 22.15 19.16 54.52
N LEU A 321 23.37 18.89 53.99
CA LEU A 321 24.65 18.72 54.75
C LEU A 321 25.77 18.08 53.89
N THR A 322 27.00 18.57 54.11
CA THR A 322 28.29 18.30 53.45
C THR A 322 29.28 17.66 54.49
N PRO A 323 30.51 17.12 54.20
CA PRO A 323 31.62 17.81 53.50
C PRO A 323 32.70 17.01 52.70
N SER A 324 33.41 17.75 51.82
CA SER A 324 34.83 17.65 51.34
C SER A 324 35.49 16.27 51.06
N SER A 325 36.18 16.01 49.94
CA SER A 325 37.03 16.88 49.06
C SER A 325 37.20 16.22 47.64
N SER A 326 38.06 16.59 46.67
CA SER A 326 39.20 17.54 46.59
C SER A 326 39.51 18.08 45.16
N SER A 327 40.24 19.20 45.12
CA SER A 327 41.22 19.73 44.14
C SER A 327 41.13 19.52 42.60
N SER A 328 41.18 20.66 41.89
CA SER A 328 41.44 20.84 40.45
C SER A 328 42.77 21.59 40.19
N PRO A 329 43.20 21.71 38.91
CA PRO A 329 43.78 22.99 38.46
C PRO A 329 43.28 23.48 37.09
N GLN A 330 43.50 24.77 36.83
CA GLN A 330 43.16 25.51 35.60
C GLN A 330 44.36 25.59 34.65
N ASN A 331 44.12 25.90 33.36
CA ASN A 331 44.80 27.05 32.74
C ASN A 331 44.19 27.50 31.40
N SER A 332 44.39 28.78 31.08
CA SER A 332 43.86 29.53 29.94
C SER A 332 44.94 29.90 28.92
N CYS A 333 44.56 30.17 27.67
CA CYS A 333 45.46 30.70 26.63
C CYS A 333 45.14 32.19 26.29
N PRO A 334 46.14 33.05 26.01
CA PRO A 334 45.97 34.50 25.91
C PRO A 334 45.85 35.06 24.47
N VAL A 335 45.68 36.39 24.38
CA VAL A 335 45.48 37.20 23.15
C VAL A 335 46.47 38.39 23.12
N LYS A 336 46.73 38.96 21.92
CA LYS A 336 47.46 40.23 21.56
C LYS A 336 48.88 40.02 20.96
N ARG A 337 49.44 40.85 20.07
CA ARG A 337 48.96 41.96 19.20
C ARG A 337 50.03 42.30 18.13
N ASP A 338 49.60 42.87 17.01
CA ASP A 338 50.21 43.90 16.13
C ASP A 338 51.75 44.07 16.01
N ARG A 339 52.28 44.07 14.76
CA ARG A 339 52.86 45.28 14.11
C ARG A 339 53.37 45.06 12.68
N GLU A 340 53.23 46.11 11.86
CA GLU A 340 53.78 46.24 10.50
C GLU A 340 55.26 46.69 10.51
N LYS A 341 56.01 46.37 9.43
CA LYS A 341 57.04 47.25 8.85
C LYS A 341 57.38 46.83 7.41
N GLU A 342 57.87 47.80 6.63
CA GLU A 342 57.96 47.77 5.16
C GLU A 342 59.39 47.52 4.63
N ARG A 343 59.49 47.28 3.29
CA ARG A 343 60.60 47.67 2.37
C ARG A 343 61.97 46.96 2.50
N ASP A 344 62.81 46.79 1.46
CA ASP A 344 62.82 47.12 0.01
C ASP A 344 63.62 46.03 -0.77
N ASP A 345 63.47 45.96 -2.12
CA ASP A 345 64.36 45.40 -3.18
C ASP A 345 64.99 43.97 -3.02
N GLU A 346 65.41 43.23 -4.06
CA GLU A 346 65.78 43.56 -5.45
C GLU A 346 65.49 42.38 -6.43
N MET A 347 65.65 42.64 -7.73
CA MET A 347 65.24 41.78 -8.85
C MET A 347 66.23 40.63 -9.18
N THR A 348 65.76 39.37 -9.21
CA THR A 348 66.43 38.28 -9.97
C THR A 348 65.44 37.38 -10.70
N VAL A 349 65.76 37.07 -11.96
CA VAL A 349 64.96 36.19 -12.84
C VAL A 349 65.38 34.74 -12.66
N SER A 350 64.48 33.86 -12.23
CA SER A 350 64.64 32.42 -12.45
C SER A 350 63.32 31.65 -12.56
N THR A 351 63.41 30.63 -13.40
CA THR A 351 62.44 29.65 -13.90
C THR A 351 61.52 28.93 -12.91
N GLU A 352 60.30 28.64 -13.40
CA GLU A 352 59.36 27.55 -13.04
C GLU A 352 58.81 27.41 -11.60
N THR A 353 57.48 27.38 -11.49
CA THR A 353 56.80 26.47 -10.55
C THR A 353 55.47 25.96 -11.12
N LYS A 354 55.49 24.75 -11.68
CA LYS A 354 54.30 24.05 -12.20
C LYS A 354 53.49 23.40 -11.06
N LYS A 355 52.35 24.00 -10.66
CA LYS A 355 51.21 23.28 -10.06
C LYS A 355 49.92 23.90 -10.62
N PRO A 356 49.11 23.16 -11.42
CA PRO A 356 48.03 22.38 -10.82
C PRO A 356 47.61 21.14 -11.66
N LYS A 357 48.42 20.07 -11.70
CA LYS A 357 48.00 18.79 -12.33
C LYS A 357 47.53 17.72 -11.33
N ASN A 358 48.14 17.64 -10.14
CA ASN A 358 47.87 16.54 -9.20
C ASN A 358 46.46 16.62 -8.57
N ALA A 359 46.01 17.80 -8.15
CA ALA A 359 44.69 17.98 -7.51
C ALA A 359 43.52 17.56 -8.42
N THR A 360 43.65 17.72 -9.74
CA THR A 360 42.61 17.28 -10.71
C THR A 360 42.60 15.76 -10.83
N VAL A 361 43.76 15.11 -10.84
CA VAL A 361 43.88 13.64 -10.90
C VAL A 361 43.38 12.99 -9.61
N GLU A 362 43.65 13.59 -8.45
CA GLU A 362 43.12 13.13 -7.15
C GLU A 362 41.59 13.23 -7.09
N ASN A 363 40.99 14.34 -7.55
CA ASN A 363 39.53 14.46 -7.64
C ASN A 363 38.91 13.48 -8.65
N LEU A 364 39.58 13.19 -9.77
CA LEU A 364 39.13 12.16 -10.72
C LEU A 364 39.19 10.75 -10.12
N LYS A 365 40.25 10.42 -9.37
CA LYS A 365 40.34 9.16 -8.59
C LYS A 365 39.25 9.03 -7.51
N LEU A 366 38.90 10.15 -6.87
CA LEU A 366 37.81 10.19 -5.89
C LEU A 366 36.42 10.05 -6.51
N THR A 367 36.24 10.38 -7.79
CA THR A 367 34.91 10.39 -8.45
C THR A 367 34.71 9.30 -9.50
N CYS A 368 35.75 8.60 -9.94
CA CYS A 368 35.66 7.58 -11.00
C CYS A 368 34.76 6.38 -10.67
N HIS A 369 34.49 6.11 -9.39
CA HIS A 369 33.61 5.03 -8.95
C HIS A 369 32.10 5.40 -8.98
N LEU A 370 31.76 6.67 -9.22
CA LEU A 370 30.38 7.12 -9.33
C LEU A 370 29.88 6.91 -10.77
N PRO A 371 28.60 6.51 -10.96
CA PRO A 371 28.01 6.37 -12.28
C PRO A 371 28.17 7.62 -13.15
N LEU A 372 28.35 7.45 -14.45
CA LEU A 372 28.62 8.57 -15.38
C LEU A 372 27.51 9.64 -15.33
N SER A 373 26.27 9.22 -15.10
CA SER A 373 25.08 10.10 -14.96
C SER A 373 24.99 10.90 -13.65
N GLU A 374 25.77 10.56 -12.62
CA GLU A 374 25.98 11.43 -11.44
C GLU A 374 27.18 12.34 -11.66
N ARG A 375 28.30 11.80 -12.18
CA ARG A 375 29.53 12.57 -12.48
C ARG A 375 29.29 13.76 -13.42
N LEU A 376 28.46 13.57 -14.44
CA LEU A 376 28.12 14.61 -15.42
C LEU A 376 26.91 15.47 -15.04
N ARG A 377 26.33 15.30 -13.84
CA ARG A 377 25.11 16.02 -13.46
C ARG A 377 25.34 17.54 -13.48
N PRO A 378 24.63 18.30 -14.35
CA PRO A 378 24.78 19.75 -14.43
C PRO A 378 24.58 20.45 -13.08
N THR A 379 25.52 21.33 -12.73
CA THR A 379 25.47 22.10 -11.47
C THR A 379 24.97 23.53 -11.64
N ASP A 380 24.78 23.95 -12.90
CA ASP A 380 24.28 25.26 -13.31
C ASP A 380 23.44 25.12 -14.59
N VAL A 381 22.57 26.10 -14.83
CA VAL A 381 21.69 26.17 -16.01
C VAL A 381 22.48 26.20 -17.32
N THR A 382 23.67 26.79 -17.34
CA THR A 382 24.55 26.81 -18.53
C THR A 382 25.11 25.45 -18.92
N GLN A 383 25.18 24.51 -17.97
CA GLN A 383 25.60 23.14 -18.22
C GLN A 383 24.43 22.21 -18.55
N TYR A 384 23.19 22.65 -18.30
CA TYR A 384 21.99 21.85 -18.52
C TYR A 384 21.65 21.79 -20.01
N ILE A 385 21.59 20.57 -20.56
CA ILE A 385 21.17 20.30 -21.94
C ILE A 385 19.66 20.04 -21.96
N GLY A 386 18.98 20.56 -22.98
CA GLY A 386 17.55 20.35 -23.17
C GLY A 386 16.64 21.37 -22.50
N GLN A 387 15.34 21.19 -22.74
CA GLN A 387 14.26 22.00 -22.14
C GLN A 387 14.38 23.50 -22.44
N SER A 388 14.79 23.86 -23.65
CA SER A 388 15.01 25.25 -24.09
C SER A 388 13.80 26.17 -23.90
N HIS A 389 12.58 25.63 -23.98
CA HIS A 389 11.32 26.32 -23.67
C HIS A 389 11.13 26.65 -22.18
N LEU A 390 11.71 25.85 -21.27
CA LEU A 390 11.66 26.08 -19.83
C LEU A 390 12.82 26.93 -19.31
N VAL A 391 14.07 26.60 -19.69
CA VAL A 391 15.29 27.18 -19.09
C VAL A 391 16.10 28.09 -20.02
N GLY A 392 15.72 28.20 -21.29
CA GLY A 392 16.35 29.05 -22.28
C GLY A 392 16.15 30.56 -22.03
N PRO A 393 16.65 31.45 -22.90
CA PRO A 393 16.66 32.90 -22.67
C PRO A 393 15.28 33.53 -22.45
N ARG A 394 14.23 32.96 -23.06
CA ARG A 394 12.82 33.35 -22.92
C ARG A 394 12.00 32.36 -22.07
N GLY A 395 12.64 31.36 -21.48
CA GLY A 395 11.95 30.26 -20.78
C GLY A 395 11.37 30.68 -19.44
N ILE A 396 10.24 30.07 -19.07
CA ILE A 396 9.45 30.45 -17.88
C ILE A 396 10.27 30.29 -16.58
N LEU A 397 11.10 29.26 -16.48
CA LEU A 397 11.94 29.01 -15.30
C LEU A 397 13.12 29.98 -15.21
N ARG A 398 13.53 30.63 -16.31
CA ARG A 398 14.66 31.57 -16.33
C ARG A 398 14.43 32.76 -15.39
N GLY A 399 13.19 33.23 -15.24
CA GLY A 399 12.84 34.27 -14.27
C GLY A 399 13.06 33.82 -12.83
N TYR A 400 12.62 32.60 -12.48
CA TYR A 400 12.83 32.05 -11.14
C TYR A 400 14.30 31.80 -10.81
N LEU A 401 15.05 31.29 -11.79
CA LEU A 401 16.51 31.07 -11.68
C LEU A 401 17.29 32.38 -11.48
N LYS A 402 16.86 33.49 -12.09
CA LYS A 402 17.48 34.82 -11.90
C LYS A 402 17.11 35.50 -10.58
N HIS A 403 15.88 35.31 -10.10
CA HIS A 403 15.36 36.04 -8.94
C HIS A 403 15.34 35.23 -7.63
N GLY A 404 15.70 33.94 -7.66
CA GLY A 404 15.74 33.05 -6.48
C GLY A 404 14.39 32.76 -5.82
N ARG A 405 13.28 33.18 -6.44
CA ARG A 405 11.91 33.06 -5.89
C ARG A 405 11.13 31.95 -6.60
N ILE A 406 11.39 30.70 -6.24
CA ILE A 406 10.71 29.53 -6.81
C ILE A 406 9.35 29.27 -6.11
N PRO A 407 8.26 29.00 -6.85
CA PRO A 407 7.02 28.50 -6.29
C PRO A 407 7.06 26.97 -6.10
N SER A 408 6.11 26.42 -5.34
CA SER A 408 5.86 24.96 -5.36
C SER A 408 5.49 24.51 -6.78
N LEU A 409 6.07 23.41 -7.23
CA LEU A 409 5.97 22.95 -8.61
C LEU A 409 6.09 21.43 -8.76
N ILE A 410 5.56 20.90 -9.85
CA ILE A 410 5.65 19.49 -10.25
C ILE A 410 6.35 19.43 -11.61
N LEU A 411 7.49 18.73 -11.67
CA LEU A 411 8.21 18.40 -12.89
C LEU A 411 7.67 17.07 -13.41
N TRP A 412 6.99 17.09 -14.56
CA TRP A 412 6.47 15.89 -15.23
C TRP A 412 7.19 15.69 -16.55
N GLY A 413 7.64 14.48 -16.84
CA GLY A 413 8.23 14.13 -18.13
C GLY A 413 8.86 12.74 -18.10
N HIS A 414 9.28 12.24 -19.26
CA HIS A 414 9.86 10.90 -19.44
C HIS A 414 11.07 10.65 -18.51
N PRO A 415 11.46 9.39 -18.26
CA PRO A 415 12.78 9.04 -17.74
C PRO A 415 13.93 9.77 -18.47
N GLY A 416 15.07 9.97 -17.80
CA GLY A 416 16.26 10.61 -18.41
C GLY A 416 16.22 12.12 -18.67
N THR A 417 15.04 12.74 -18.81
CA THR A 417 14.82 14.16 -19.17
C THR A 417 15.40 15.21 -18.21
N GLY A 418 16.06 14.80 -17.11
CA GLY A 418 16.75 15.72 -16.21
C GLY A 418 15.88 16.38 -15.13
N LYS A 419 14.70 15.83 -14.80
CA LYS A 419 13.81 16.32 -13.72
C LYS A 419 14.56 16.58 -12.39
N THR A 420 15.24 15.56 -11.86
CA THR A 420 16.01 15.60 -10.60
C THR A 420 17.14 16.64 -10.66
N THR A 421 17.83 16.74 -11.81
CA THR A 421 18.87 17.74 -12.07
C THR A 421 18.30 19.16 -12.02
N LEU A 422 17.18 19.40 -12.72
CA LEU A 422 16.53 20.71 -12.80
C LEU A 422 16.04 21.16 -11.41
N ALA A 423 15.48 20.25 -10.61
CA ALA A 423 15.12 20.51 -9.22
C ALA A 423 16.32 20.98 -8.37
N ARG A 424 17.48 20.30 -8.47
CA ARG A 424 18.70 20.70 -7.76
C ARG A 424 19.23 22.06 -8.22
N ILE A 425 19.20 22.37 -9.52
CA ILE A 425 19.63 23.67 -10.06
C ILE A 425 18.70 24.80 -9.55
N LEU A 426 17.38 24.61 -9.60
CA LEU A 426 16.39 25.55 -9.08
C LEU A 426 16.60 25.82 -7.58
N ALA A 427 16.87 24.76 -6.81
CA ALA A 427 17.09 24.88 -5.38
C ALA A 427 18.40 25.59 -5.03
N LYS A 428 19.49 25.31 -5.77
CA LYS A 428 20.77 26.01 -5.64
C LYS A 428 20.63 27.50 -5.97
N ALA A 429 19.87 27.86 -7.01
CA ALA A 429 19.60 29.25 -7.39
C ALA A 429 18.73 30.01 -6.38
N ALA A 430 17.89 29.30 -5.60
CA ALA A 430 17.09 29.89 -4.54
C ALA A 430 17.88 30.16 -3.24
N HIS A 431 19.07 29.57 -3.08
CA HIS A 431 19.86 29.62 -1.84
C HIS A 431 19.07 29.22 -0.58
N LEU A 432 18.21 28.21 -0.72
CA LEU A 432 17.39 27.64 0.36
C LEU A 432 17.89 26.24 0.75
N ARG A 433 17.61 25.84 1.99
CA ARG A 433 17.83 24.46 2.44
C ARG A 433 16.96 23.49 1.63
N VAL A 434 17.54 22.33 1.28
CA VAL A 434 16.85 21.27 0.55
C VAL A 434 16.80 20.02 1.41
N ILE A 435 15.65 19.37 1.42
CA ILE A 435 15.48 18.00 1.93
C ILE A 435 15.04 17.15 0.74
N GLU A 436 15.88 16.20 0.33
CA GLU A 436 15.56 15.25 -0.75
C GLU A 436 14.82 14.03 -0.17
N MET A 437 13.76 13.62 -0.85
CA MET A 437 12.91 12.49 -0.50
C MET A 437 12.53 11.70 -1.76
N SER A 438 12.18 10.43 -1.58
CA SER A 438 11.67 9.57 -2.66
C SER A 438 10.30 8.98 -2.27
N GLY A 439 9.36 9.07 -3.20
CA GLY A 439 8.02 8.46 -3.10
C GLY A 439 8.02 6.95 -2.95
N VAL A 440 9.15 6.29 -3.25
CA VAL A 440 9.33 4.83 -3.12
C VAL A 440 9.85 4.43 -1.74
N MET A 441 10.79 5.20 -1.18
CA MET A 441 11.52 4.82 0.04
C MET A 441 10.98 5.46 1.32
N ASN A 442 10.36 6.65 1.24
CA ASN A 442 9.97 7.39 2.42
C ASN A 442 8.53 7.11 2.88
N GLY A 443 8.36 6.95 4.19
CA GLY A 443 7.04 6.78 4.81
C GLY A 443 6.44 8.10 5.29
N VAL A 444 5.21 8.03 5.81
CA VAL A 444 4.55 9.15 6.54
C VAL A 444 5.43 9.70 7.68
N ALA A 445 6.20 8.82 8.34
CA ALA A 445 7.08 9.21 9.44
C ALA A 445 8.22 10.14 8.97
N ASP A 446 8.81 9.86 7.80
CA ASP A 446 9.93 10.65 7.28
C ASP A 446 9.44 12.00 6.75
N CYS A 447 8.26 12.03 6.12
CA CYS A 447 7.61 13.29 5.74
C CYS A 447 7.41 14.19 6.98
N LYS A 448 6.93 13.63 8.10
CA LYS A 448 6.76 14.39 9.34
C LYS A 448 8.07 14.94 9.89
N LYS A 449 9.15 14.14 9.92
CA LYS A 449 10.49 14.61 10.31
C LYS A 449 10.96 15.77 9.43
N ALA A 450 10.82 15.63 8.11
CA ALA A 450 11.17 16.69 7.15
C ALA A 450 10.35 17.98 7.37
N PHE A 451 9.05 17.87 7.69
CA PHE A 451 8.22 19.03 8.02
C PHE A 451 8.58 19.67 9.38
N GLU A 452 8.97 18.87 10.37
CA GLU A 452 9.45 19.37 11.67
C GLU A 452 10.79 20.11 11.52
N GLU A 453 11.75 19.56 10.76
CA GLU A 453 12.99 20.24 10.39
C GLU A 453 12.71 21.55 9.65
N ALA A 454 11.87 21.53 8.61
CA ALA A 454 11.50 22.72 7.85
C ALA A 454 10.82 23.80 8.71
N ASN A 455 9.98 23.40 9.67
CA ASN A 455 9.31 24.32 10.59
C ASN A 455 10.29 24.92 11.62
N ASN A 456 11.32 24.17 12.03
CA ASN A 456 12.37 24.68 12.90
C ASN A 456 13.30 25.66 12.14
N GLU A 457 13.68 25.31 10.91
CA GLU A 457 14.43 26.20 10.00
C GLU A 457 13.65 27.51 9.77
N MET A 458 12.35 27.44 9.44
CA MET A 458 11.48 28.62 9.27
C MET A 458 11.42 29.51 10.51
N LYS A 459 11.41 28.94 11.73
CA LYS A 459 11.45 29.74 12.98
C LYS A 459 12.77 30.48 13.17
N LEU A 460 13.89 29.84 12.81
CA LEU A 460 15.24 30.36 13.01
C LEU A 460 15.64 31.38 11.93
N THR A 461 15.48 31.03 10.64
CA THR A 461 15.99 31.82 9.52
C THR A 461 14.92 32.63 8.79
N ARG A 462 13.63 32.43 9.12
CA ARG A 462 12.46 33.04 8.44
C ARG A 462 12.41 32.77 6.93
N LYS A 463 13.06 31.69 6.48
CA LYS A 463 13.08 31.23 5.10
C LYS A 463 12.36 29.87 4.97
N PRO A 464 11.64 29.63 3.87
CA PRO A 464 11.05 28.33 3.59
C PRO A 464 12.11 27.29 3.24
N THR A 465 11.84 26.03 3.54
CA THR A 465 12.69 24.89 3.15
C THR A 465 12.13 24.25 1.88
N ILE A 466 12.99 23.88 0.94
CA ILE A 466 12.61 23.12 -0.24
C ILE A 466 12.52 21.65 0.14
N ILE A 467 11.39 21.01 -0.13
CA ILE A 467 11.28 19.55 -0.07
C ILE A 467 11.16 19.04 -1.50
N PHE A 468 12.21 18.36 -1.95
CA PHE A 468 12.21 17.67 -3.24
C PHE A 468 11.71 16.24 -3.05
N VAL A 469 10.67 15.86 -3.80
CA VAL A 469 10.09 14.51 -3.76
C VAL A 469 10.20 13.89 -5.15
N ASP A 470 11.14 12.97 -5.32
CA ASP A 470 11.23 12.17 -6.55
C ASP A 470 10.16 11.08 -6.58
N GLU A 471 9.64 10.76 -7.76
CA GLU A 471 8.50 9.86 -8.00
C GLU A 471 7.29 10.08 -7.07
N ILE A 472 6.84 11.34 -6.96
CA ILE A 472 5.73 11.77 -6.08
C ILE A 472 4.41 11.00 -6.34
N HIS A 473 4.21 10.45 -7.54
CA HIS A 473 3.06 9.61 -7.88
C HIS A 473 2.98 8.30 -7.06
N ARG A 474 4.09 7.84 -6.47
CA ARG A 474 4.15 6.63 -5.63
C ARG A 474 3.59 6.84 -4.23
N PHE A 475 3.51 8.08 -3.74
CA PHE A 475 2.82 8.38 -2.49
C PHE A 475 1.31 8.18 -2.65
N SER A 476 0.70 7.51 -1.67
CA SER A 476 -0.75 7.42 -1.56
C SER A 476 -1.39 8.81 -1.38
N LYS A 477 -2.66 8.96 -1.74
CA LYS A 477 -3.39 10.23 -1.63
C LYS A 477 -3.34 10.80 -0.19
N SER A 478 -3.44 9.94 0.83
CA SER A 478 -3.34 10.37 2.23
C SER A 478 -1.92 10.71 2.69
N GLN A 479 -0.86 10.25 2.02
CA GLN A 479 0.51 10.78 2.21
C GLN A 479 0.66 12.17 1.58
N GLN A 480 0.12 12.34 0.37
CA GLN A 480 0.14 13.60 -0.35
C GLN A 480 -0.61 14.72 0.38
N ASP A 481 -1.75 14.41 1.01
CA ASP A 481 -2.56 15.39 1.74
C ASP A 481 -1.83 16.04 2.93
N ILE A 482 -0.83 15.38 3.50
CA ILE A 482 -0.05 15.92 4.62
C ILE A 482 0.73 17.17 4.18
N PHE A 483 1.23 17.19 2.94
CA PHE A 483 1.99 18.32 2.39
C PHE A 483 1.14 19.60 2.26
N LEU A 484 -0.18 19.48 2.03
CA LEU A 484 -1.07 20.63 1.77
C LEU A 484 -0.93 21.72 2.83
N SER A 485 -1.04 21.33 4.11
CA SER A 485 -1.04 22.27 5.23
C SER A 485 0.29 23.03 5.41
N TYR A 486 1.42 22.46 4.95
CA TYR A 486 2.74 23.10 5.03
C TYR A 486 3.05 23.95 3.80
N VAL A 487 2.55 23.57 2.62
CA VAL A 487 2.62 24.36 1.38
C VAL A 487 1.77 25.63 1.52
N GLU A 488 0.52 25.51 2.00
CA GLU A 488 -0.38 26.66 2.19
C GLU A 488 0.15 27.70 3.18
N ARG A 489 0.81 27.25 4.25
CA ARG A 489 1.43 28.13 5.25
C ARG A 489 2.77 28.72 4.79
N GLY A 490 3.25 28.35 3.60
CA GLY A 490 4.55 28.78 3.08
C GLY A 490 5.75 28.28 3.90
N VAL A 491 5.58 27.22 4.71
CA VAL A 491 6.69 26.63 5.49
C VAL A 491 7.64 25.86 4.56
N ILE A 492 7.06 25.21 3.55
CA ILE A 492 7.81 24.43 2.56
C ILE A 492 7.50 24.90 1.14
N ILE A 493 8.50 24.76 0.27
CA ILE A 493 8.35 24.81 -1.19
C ILE A 493 8.46 23.37 -1.68
N LEU A 494 7.37 22.83 -2.22
CA LEU A 494 7.34 21.44 -2.71
C LEU A 494 7.82 21.41 -4.16
N ILE A 495 8.85 20.61 -4.44
CA ILE A 495 9.27 20.27 -5.80
C ILE A 495 9.04 18.77 -5.99
N GLY A 496 7.93 18.40 -6.63
CA GLY A 496 7.66 17.00 -6.97
C GLY A 496 8.23 16.66 -8.36
N ALA A 497 8.78 15.46 -8.54
CA ALA A 497 9.07 14.90 -9.86
C ALA A 497 8.21 13.65 -10.12
N THR A 498 7.77 13.47 -11.36
CA THR A 498 6.99 12.30 -11.79
C THR A 498 7.27 11.94 -13.25
N THR A 499 7.33 10.65 -13.53
CA THR A 499 7.27 10.09 -14.90
C THR A 499 5.82 9.98 -15.39
N GLU A 500 4.93 9.49 -14.54
CA GLU A 500 3.50 9.33 -14.83
C GLU A 500 2.75 10.67 -14.84
N ASN A 501 1.68 10.78 -15.65
CA ASN A 501 0.87 11.99 -15.77
C ASN A 501 0.27 12.40 -14.40
N PRO A 502 0.58 13.61 -13.91
CA PRO A 502 0.22 14.02 -12.56
C PRO A 502 -1.29 14.07 -12.30
N SER A 503 -2.12 14.29 -13.33
CA SER A 503 -3.57 14.44 -13.15
C SER A 503 -4.30 13.20 -12.63
N PHE A 504 -3.71 12.01 -12.78
CA PHE A 504 -4.28 10.75 -12.30
C PHE A 504 -3.83 10.40 -10.87
N ASN A 505 -2.53 10.57 -10.59
CA ASN A 505 -1.88 9.98 -9.42
C ASN A 505 -1.49 11.03 -8.36
N VAL A 506 -1.40 12.31 -8.72
CA VAL A 506 -1.23 13.42 -7.75
C VAL A 506 -2.61 14.01 -7.41
N ASN A 507 -2.86 14.28 -6.13
CA ASN A 507 -4.13 14.85 -5.68
C ASN A 507 -4.35 16.24 -6.31
N LYS A 508 -5.56 16.48 -6.86
CA LYS A 508 -6.04 17.77 -7.34
C LYS A 508 -5.83 18.90 -6.32
N ALA A 509 -5.89 18.61 -5.03
CA ALA A 509 -5.59 19.57 -3.97
C ALA A 509 -4.13 20.07 -4.00
N LEU A 510 -3.15 19.19 -4.28
CA LEU A 510 -1.75 19.60 -4.45
C LEU A 510 -1.54 20.29 -5.80
N LEU A 511 -2.14 19.76 -6.88
CA LEU A 511 -2.00 20.34 -8.23
C LEU A 511 -2.56 21.77 -8.32
N SER A 512 -3.62 22.09 -7.59
CA SER A 512 -4.12 23.48 -7.49
C SER A 512 -3.18 24.44 -6.74
N ARG A 513 -2.17 23.93 -6.02
CA ARG A 513 -1.18 24.69 -5.25
C ARG A 513 0.25 24.62 -5.83
N CYS A 514 0.46 23.82 -6.88
CA CYS A 514 1.77 23.60 -7.50
C CYS A 514 1.72 23.90 -9.00
N ARG A 515 2.72 24.58 -9.55
CA ARG A 515 2.82 24.76 -11.01
C ARG A 515 3.33 23.49 -11.68
N VAL A 516 2.61 22.94 -12.64
CA VAL A 516 3.08 21.80 -13.43
C VAL A 516 3.94 22.30 -14.58
N PHE A 517 5.15 21.75 -14.73
CA PHE A 517 6.04 21.97 -15.86
C PHE A 517 6.29 20.64 -16.56
N VAL A 518 6.09 20.62 -17.88
CA VAL A 518 6.29 19.44 -18.72
C VAL A 518 7.71 19.48 -19.29
N LEU A 519 8.45 18.40 -19.11
CA LEU A 519 9.77 18.17 -19.68
C LEU A 519 9.62 17.19 -20.85
N ASP A 520 10.01 17.65 -22.02
CA ASP A 520 9.96 16.87 -23.26
C ASP A 520 11.16 15.90 -23.33
N LYS A 521 11.09 14.91 -24.23
CA LYS A 521 12.26 14.09 -24.57
C LYS A 521 13.38 14.98 -25.12
N LEU A 522 14.63 14.63 -24.83
CA LEU A 522 15.78 15.28 -25.45
C LEU A 522 15.80 14.96 -26.95
N ASP A 523 15.99 15.98 -27.79
CA ASP A 523 16.10 15.77 -29.24
C ASP A 523 17.43 15.08 -29.60
N ASN A 524 17.51 14.49 -30.78
CA ASN A 524 18.67 13.73 -31.24
C ASN A 524 19.97 14.56 -31.22
N ASP A 525 19.91 15.86 -31.52
CA ASP A 525 21.08 16.74 -31.45
C ASP A 525 21.49 17.08 -30.01
N GLU A 526 20.52 17.28 -29.12
CA GLU A 526 20.76 17.45 -27.67
C GLU A 526 21.36 16.18 -27.06
N MET A 527 20.89 15.01 -27.50
CA MET A 527 21.40 13.69 -27.12
C MET A 527 22.82 13.44 -27.64
N ARG A 528 23.14 13.84 -28.89
CA ARG A 528 24.52 13.81 -29.43
C ARG A 528 25.46 14.67 -28.59
N GLU A 529 25.03 15.86 -28.17
CA GLU A 529 25.84 16.72 -27.29
C GLU A 529 26.09 16.04 -25.94
N LEU A 530 25.06 15.45 -25.34
CA LEU A 530 25.16 14.74 -24.06
C LEU A 530 26.10 13.52 -24.16
N VAL A 531 25.98 12.71 -25.21
CA VAL A 531 26.87 11.57 -25.50
C VAL A 531 28.31 12.03 -25.71
N GLY A 532 28.52 13.13 -26.44
CA GLY A 532 29.84 13.74 -26.64
C GLY A 532 30.48 14.19 -25.32
N ARG A 533 29.73 14.85 -24.44
CA ARG A 533 30.20 15.21 -23.08
C ARG A 533 30.49 13.95 -22.25
N GLY A 534 29.67 12.91 -22.39
CA GLY A 534 29.88 11.55 -21.88
C GLY A 534 31.26 11.00 -22.22
N LEU A 535 31.54 10.88 -23.51
CA LEU A 535 32.76 10.31 -24.05
C LEU A 535 34.01 11.10 -23.65
N VAL A 536 33.93 12.44 -23.63
CA VAL A 536 35.04 13.30 -23.16
C VAL A 536 35.38 13.04 -21.70
N GLU A 537 34.38 12.88 -20.83
CA GLU A 537 34.58 12.69 -19.39
C GLU A 537 35.04 11.27 -19.01
N VAL A 538 34.62 10.27 -19.79
CA VAL A 538 35.19 8.91 -19.77
C VAL A 538 36.66 8.92 -20.21
N ASN A 539 36.96 9.56 -21.34
CA ASN A 539 38.33 9.60 -21.88
C ASN A 539 39.34 10.34 -21.00
N LYS A 540 38.91 11.34 -20.22
CA LYS A 540 39.75 11.93 -19.16
C LYS A 540 40.15 10.88 -18.12
N VAL A 541 39.21 10.04 -17.68
CA VAL A 541 39.47 9.02 -16.65
C VAL A 541 40.31 7.87 -17.21
N ARG A 542 40.00 7.34 -18.40
CA ARG A 542 40.85 6.33 -19.08
C ARG A 542 42.31 6.81 -19.16
N LYS A 543 42.54 8.05 -19.63
CA LYS A 543 43.89 8.61 -19.81
C LYS A 543 44.60 9.05 -18.52
N LEU A 544 43.91 9.70 -17.57
CA LEU A 544 44.53 10.34 -16.40
C LEU A 544 44.52 9.49 -15.13
N VAL A 545 43.62 8.50 -15.05
CA VAL A 545 43.48 7.62 -13.87
C VAL A 545 43.98 6.21 -14.15
N HIS A 546 43.54 5.61 -15.25
CA HIS A 546 43.87 4.22 -15.59
C HIS A 546 45.07 4.08 -16.54
N ASN A 547 45.50 5.17 -17.19
CA ASN A 547 46.55 5.19 -18.22
C ASN A 547 46.26 4.25 -19.42
N ILE A 548 44.97 4.06 -19.74
CA ILE A 548 44.48 3.25 -20.86
C ILE A 548 44.26 4.17 -22.08
N SER A 549 44.27 3.58 -23.28
CA SER A 549 43.87 4.23 -24.53
C SER A 549 42.48 4.90 -24.45
N VAL A 550 42.30 5.94 -25.26
CA VAL A 550 41.01 6.65 -25.36
C VAL A 550 40.00 5.82 -26.13
N LEU A 551 38.78 5.73 -25.61
CA LEU A 551 37.63 5.18 -26.29
C LEU A 551 37.23 6.11 -27.44
N LYS A 552 37.17 5.55 -28.65
CA LYS A 552 36.64 6.20 -29.83
C LYS A 552 35.43 5.43 -30.32
N LEU A 553 34.34 6.15 -30.56
CA LEU A 553 33.11 5.61 -31.13
C LEU A 553 32.98 6.15 -32.56
N SER A 554 32.65 5.28 -33.51
CA SER A 554 32.22 5.68 -34.85
C SER A 554 30.97 6.56 -34.79
N LYS A 555 30.74 7.41 -35.80
CA LYS A 555 29.57 8.30 -35.84
C LYS A 555 28.28 7.49 -35.84
N GLU A 556 28.29 6.39 -36.58
CA GLU A 556 27.21 5.42 -36.73
C GLU A 556 26.90 4.75 -35.39
N ALA A 557 27.92 4.45 -34.56
CA ALA A 557 27.73 3.95 -33.20
C ALA A 557 27.12 5.01 -32.26
N ILE A 558 27.51 6.27 -32.37
CA ILE A 558 26.91 7.37 -31.61
C ILE A 558 25.43 7.56 -32.00
N ASP A 559 25.13 7.64 -33.30
CA ASP A 559 23.76 7.74 -33.81
C ASP A 559 22.91 6.52 -33.40
N TRP A 560 23.51 5.32 -33.33
CA TRP A 560 22.84 4.12 -32.81
C TRP A 560 22.54 4.20 -31.31
N ILE A 561 23.48 4.69 -30.48
CA ILE A 561 23.24 4.90 -29.04
C ILE A 561 22.12 5.93 -28.81
N VAL A 562 22.11 7.02 -29.57
CA VAL A 562 21.06 8.04 -29.52
C VAL A 562 19.69 7.44 -29.90
N GLY A 563 19.63 6.65 -30.97
CA GLY A 563 18.40 5.97 -31.39
C GLY A 563 17.90 4.89 -30.41
N VAL A 564 18.81 4.20 -29.72
CA VAL A 564 18.47 3.25 -28.64
C VAL A 564 17.97 3.96 -27.38
N ALA A 565 18.51 5.15 -27.08
CA ALA A 565 18.16 5.88 -25.87
C ALA A 565 16.84 6.67 -25.97
N ASP A 566 16.34 6.98 -27.18
CA ASP A 566 15.01 7.57 -27.43
C ASP A 566 14.67 8.78 -26.53
N GLY A 567 15.66 9.67 -26.35
CA GLY A 567 15.57 10.87 -25.53
C GLY A 567 15.83 10.70 -24.01
N ASP A 568 16.14 9.48 -23.53
CA ASP A 568 16.59 9.24 -22.15
C ASP A 568 18.12 9.44 -22.04
N GLY A 569 18.51 10.61 -21.52
CA GLY A 569 19.93 10.94 -21.29
C GLY A 569 20.65 10.10 -20.23
N ARG A 570 19.93 9.47 -19.28
CA ARG A 570 20.53 8.56 -18.29
C ARG A 570 20.88 7.22 -18.94
N LEU A 571 19.98 6.69 -19.79
CA LEU A 571 20.18 5.48 -20.56
C LEU A 571 21.36 5.63 -21.54
N ALA A 572 21.42 6.73 -22.28
CA ALA A 572 22.54 7.02 -23.19
C ALA A 572 23.90 7.02 -22.49
N LEU A 573 24.01 7.69 -21.34
CA LEU A 573 25.25 7.68 -20.54
C LEU A 573 25.57 6.29 -19.97
N GLY A 574 24.56 5.52 -19.56
CA GLY A 574 24.72 4.13 -19.13
C GLY A 574 25.21 3.20 -20.25
N CYS A 575 24.79 3.41 -21.50
CA CYS A 575 25.32 2.68 -22.65
C CYS A 575 26.83 2.96 -22.85
N ILE A 576 27.27 4.22 -22.71
CA ILE A 576 28.71 4.56 -22.81
C ILE A 576 29.50 3.88 -21.69
N GLU A 577 29.00 3.90 -20.45
CA GLU A 577 29.65 3.28 -19.28
C GLU A 577 29.73 1.74 -19.39
N LEU A 578 28.72 1.11 -19.98
CA LEU A 578 28.74 -0.32 -20.30
C LEU A 578 29.74 -0.66 -21.43
N ILE A 579 29.82 0.15 -22.49
CA ILE A 579 30.81 0.00 -23.55
C ILE A 579 32.22 0.16 -22.97
N ASP A 580 32.45 1.22 -22.20
CA ASP A 580 33.71 1.52 -21.51
C ASP A 580 34.20 0.31 -20.71
N SER A 581 33.32 -0.26 -19.87
CA SER A 581 33.60 -1.42 -19.01
C SER A 581 34.01 -2.69 -19.77
N ASN A 582 33.47 -2.92 -20.97
CA ASN A 582 33.85 -4.09 -21.78
C ASN A 582 35.24 -3.89 -22.41
N PHE A 583 35.54 -2.67 -22.90
CA PHE A 583 36.84 -2.32 -23.51
C PHE A 583 37.94 -1.95 -22.50
N VAL A 584 37.73 -2.15 -21.20
CA VAL A 584 38.77 -2.03 -20.17
C VAL A 584 39.49 -3.36 -19.90
N ASN A 585 38.88 -4.49 -20.28
CA ASN A 585 39.39 -5.84 -19.99
C ASN A 585 40.13 -6.51 -21.16
N GLU A 586 40.29 -5.85 -22.31
CA GLU A 586 41.14 -6.35 -23.39
C GLU A 586 42.59 -5.88 -23.19
N GLU A 587 43.45 -6.76 -22.65
CA GLU A 587 44.90 -6.63 -22.80
C GLU A 587 45.26 -6.80 -24.28
N LYS A 588 45.38 -5.69 -25.01
CA LYS A 588 46.00 -5.66 -26.35
C LYS A 588 47.39 -5.04 -26.27
N GLU A 589 48.34 -5.75 -26.89
CA GLU A 589 49.77 -5.46 -26.88
C GLU A 589 50.14 -4.13 -27.54
N GLU A 590 51.38 -3.69 -27.31
CA GLU A 590 51.99 -2.49 -27.87
C GLU A 590 52.11 -2.53 -29.41
N SER A 591 51.01 -2.22 -30.13
CA SER A 591 51.07 -1.86 -31.54
C SER A 591 50.08 -0.73 -31.86
N GLY A 592 50.58 0.27 -32.59
CA GLY A 592 49.97 1.60 -32.60
C GLY A 592 48.85 1.80 -33.62
N THR A 593 47.60 1.58 -33.20
CA THR A 593 46.45 2.48 -33.49
C THR A 593 45.33 2.17 -32.48
N PRO A 594 44.60 3.16 -31.95
CA PRO A 594 43.40 2.86 -31.14
C PRO A 594 42.31 2.33 -32.09
N ASP A 595 41.93 1.05 -31.92
CA ASP A 595 40.80 0.43 -32.59
C ASP A 595 39.55 1.31 -32.42
N ASP A 596 38.99 1.82 -33.52
CA ASP A 596 37.72 2.54 -33.50
C ASP A 596 36.58 1.54 -33.27
N VAL A 597 35.78 1.73 -32.21
CA VAL A 597 34.71 0.79 -31.87
C VAL A 597 33.62 0.83 -32.95
N SER A 598 33.36 -0.33 -33.55
CA SER A 598 32.39 -0.48 -34.62
C SER A 598 30.95 -0.48 -34.09
N LEU A 599 30.00 -0.21 -34.99
CA LEU A 599 28.58 -0.28 -34.66
C LEU A 599 28.12 -1.74 -34.43
N GLU A 600 28.79 -2.72 -35.01
CA GLU A 600 28.61 -4.15 -34.76
C GLU A 600 28.98 -4.51 -33.31
N ASP A 601 30.11 -3.99 -32.80
CA ASP A 601 30.55 -4.23 -31.42
C ASP A 601 29.57 -3.64 -30.40
N VAL A 602 29.16 -2.39 -30.61
CA VAL A 602 28.13 -1.73 -29.78
C VAL A 602 26.81 -2.52 -29.79
N LYS A 603 26.36 -2.99 -30.96
CA LYS A 603 25.17 -3.85 -31.06
C LYS A 603 25.36 -5.18 -30.33
N ASN A 604 26.53 -5.79 -30.39
CA ASN A 604 26.82 -7.08 -29.74
C ASN A 604 26.88 -6.95 -28.20
N ILE A 605 27.47 -5.88 -27.68
CA ILE A 605 27.50 -5.56 -26.24
C ILE A 605 26.07 -5.29 -25.74
N LEU A 606 25.36 -4.36 -26.39
CA LEU A 606 24.01 -3.96 -25.96
C LEU A 606 22.95 -5.06 -26.11
N LYS A 607 23.11 -6.02 -27.03
CA LYS A 607 22.23 -7.21 -27.13
C LYS A 607 22.44 -8.22 -26.01
N LYS A 608 23.68 -8.36 -25.49
CA LYS A 608 23.99 -9.30 -24.40
C LYS A 608 23.47 -8.80 -23.05
N SER A 609 23.46 -7.49 -22.86
CA SER A 609 22.82 -6.85 -21.71
C SER A 609 21.31 -6.70 -21.92
N THR A 610 20.47 -7.12 -20.98
CA THR A 610 18.99 -7.10 -21.07
C THR A 610 18.36 -5.67 -21.02
N VAL A 611 19.14 -4.64 -21.33
CA VAL A 611 18.89 -3.20 -21.13
C VAL A 611 17.81 -2.63 -22.08
N LEU A 612 17.47 -3.35 -23.16
CA LEU A 612 16.61 -2.86 -24.25
C LEU A 612 15.09 -2.93 -24.00
N TYR A 613 14.63 -3.33 -22.80
CA TYR A 613 13.21 -3.36 -22.45
C TYR A 613 12.95 -2.76 -21.06
N ASP A 614 12.93 -1.42 -21.00
CA ASP A 614 12.26 -0.73 -19.89
C ASP A 614 10.75 -0.60 -20.17
N ARG A 615 9.95 -0.67 -19.11
CA ARG A 615 8.55 -1.09 -19.10
C ARG A 615 7.64 0.05 -18.60
N VAL A 616 8.08 1.30 -18.77
CA VAL A 616 7.57 2.46 -18.03
C VAL A 616 7.33 3.66 -18.94
N GLY A 617 6.10 4.20 -18.87
CA GLY A 617 5.74 5.50 -19.45
C GLY A 617 4.93 5.40 -20.73
N ASP A 618 5.50 5.91 -21.83
CA ASP A 618 4.69 6.50 -22.90
C ASP A 618 4.55 5.60 -24.14
N ALA A 619 5.57 4.79 -24.47
CA ALA A 619 5.47 3.77 -25.52
C ALA A 619 4.35 2.74 -25.26
N HIS A 620 4.02 2.50 -23.99
CA HIS A 620 2.85 1.74 -23.55
C HIS A 620 1.55 2.39 -24.07
N TYR A 621 1.35 3.67 -23.75
CA TYR A 621 0.14 4.41 -24.11
C TYR A 621 0.00 4.56 -25.62
N ASP A 622 1.08 4.82 -26.34
CA ASP A 622 1.06 4.90 -27.79
C ASP A 622 0.72 3.55 -28.43
N THR A 623 1.28 2.44 -27.94
CA THR A 623 1.03 1.11 -28.52
C THR A 623 -0.40 0.65 -28.25
N ILE A 624 -0.94 0.82 -27.03
CA ILE A 624 -2.35 0.48 -26.75
C ILE A 624 -3.33 1.43 -27.46
N SER A 625 -2.96 2.70 -27.66
CA SER A 625 -3.73 3.68 -28.42
C SER A 625 -3.76 3.34 -29.91
N ALA A 626 -2.63 2.92 -30.48
CA ALA A 626 -2.55 2.44 -31.86
C ALA A 626 -3.33 1.13 -32.06
N PHE A 627 -3.27 0.20 -31.10
CA PHE A 627 -4.09 -1.01 -31.06
C PHE A 627 -5.60 -0.69 -31.06
N HIS A 628 -6.05 0.20 -30.15
CA HIS A 628 -7.46 0.65 -30.06
C HIS A 628 -7.89 1.31 -31.38
N LYS A 629 -7.10 2.26 -31.90
CA LYS A 629 -7.39 2.91 -33.19
C LYS A 629 -7.45 1.92 -34.36
N SER A 630 -6.60 0.90 -34.38
CA SER A 630 -6.62 -0.13 -35.44
C SER A 630 -7.91 -0.95 -35.41
N ILE A 631 -8.37 -1.34 -34.22
CA ILE A 631 -9.67 -2.01 -34.07
C ILE A 631 -10.82 -1.08 -34.47
N ARG A 632 -10.82 0.18 -34.02
CA ARG A 632 -11.83 1.20 -34.38
C ARG A 632 -11.89 1.43 -35.90
N GLY A 633 -10.74 1.52 -36.56
CA GLY A 633 -10.60 1.62 -38.01
C GLY A 633 -10.82 0.31 -38.77
N SER A 634 -11.31 -0.73 -38.10
CA SER A 634 -11.62 -2.05 -38.68
C SER A 634 -10.45 -2.74 -39.41
N ASN A 635 -9.22 -2.48 -38.98
CA ASN A 635 -8.01 -3.11 -39.53
C ASN A 635 -7.51 -4.23 -38.58
N PRO A 636 -7.85 -5.51 -38.84
CA PRO A 636 -7.48 -6.62 -37.97
C PRO A 636 -5.96 -6.91 -37.97
N ASP A 637 -5.29 -6.70 -39.10
CA ASP A 637 -3.87 -7.02 -39.27
C ASP A 637 -2.98 -6.04 -38.47
N ALA A 638 -3.31 -4.74 -38.52
CA ALA A 638 -2.69 -3.72 -37.67
C ALA A 638 -3.00 -3.98 -36.18
N ALA A 639 -4.23 -4.37 -35.85
CA ALA A 639 -4.58 -4.75 -34.48
C ALA A 639 -3.74 -5.95 -33.98
N MET A 640 -3.55 -6.98 -34.80
CA MET A 640 -2.67 -8.11 -34.50
C MET A 640 -1.20 -7.69 -34.33
N TYR A 641 -0.69 -6.80 -35.19
CA TYR A 641 0.67 -6.27 -35.08
C TYR A 641 0.90 -5.54 -33.74
N TYR A 642 0.02 -4.62 -33.37
CA TYR A 642 0.15 -3.90 -32.10
C TYR A 642 -0.08 -4.81 -30.89
N LEU A 643 -0.96 -5.81 -30.99
CA LEU A 643 -1.12 -6.85 -29.96
C LEU A 643 0.17 -7.66 -29.75
N ALA A 644 0.78 -8.14 -30.83
CA ALA A 644 2.05 -8.87 -30.76
C ALA A 644 3.19 -8.00 -30.20
N ARG A 645 3.23 -6.70 -30.55
CA ARG A 645 4.16 -5.72 -29.98
C ARG A 645 3.96 -5.54 -28.48
N MET A 646 2.72 -5.42 -28.00
CA MET A 646 2.41 -5.32 -26.57
C MET A 646 2.79 -6.59 -25.80
N LEU A 647 2.42 -7.77 -26.30
CA LEU A 647 2.75 -9.04 -25.65
C LEU A 647 4.27 -9.27 -25.57
N ARG A 648 5.03 -8.94 -26.63
CA ARG A 648 6.50 -8.97 -26.62
C ARG A 648 7.13 -7.88 -25.74
N GLY A 649 6.49 -6.72 -25.62
CA GLY A 649 6.87 -5.66 -24.69
C GLY A 649 6.61 -6.01 -23.22
N GLY A 650 6.03 -7.18 -22.92
CA GLY A 650 5.73 -7.60 -21.56
C GLY A 650 4.55 -6.83 -20.96
N GLU A 651 3.60 -6.38 -21.77
CA GLU A 651 2.36 -5.77 -21.28
C GLU A 651 1.52 -6.75 -20.44
N ASP A 652 0.77 -6.22 -19.47
CA ASP A 652 -0.21 -7.04 -18.72
C ASP A 652 -1.30 -7.55 -19.69
N PRO A 653 -1.41 -8.87 -19.93
CA PRO A 653 -2.41 -9.42 -20.84
C PRO A 653 -3.84 -9.11 -20.39
N LEU A 654 -4.06 -9.00 -19.08
CA LEU A 654 -5.35 -8.61 -18.50
C LEU A 654 -5.65 -7.12 -18.74
N TYR A 655 -4.63 -6.26 -18.86
CA TYR A 655 -4.82 -4.86 -19.25
C TYR A 655 -5.30 -4.75 -20.70
N ILE A 656 -4.67 -5.50 -21.61
CA ILE A 656 -5.10 -5.57 -23.01
C ILE A 656 -6.54 -6.10 -23.10
N ALA A 657 -6.87 -7.17 -22.39
CA ALA A 657 -8.24 -7.70 -22.34
C ALA A 657 -9.26 -6.70 -21.75
N ARG A 658 -8.92 -5.96 -20.69
CA ARG A 658 -9.75 -4.87 -20.15
C ARG A 658 -10.01 -3.77 -21.20
N ARG A 659 -9.04 -3.47 -22.06
CA ARG A 659 -9.20 -2.53 -23.18
C ARG A 659 -10.13 -3.09 -24.26
N MET A 660 -10.03 -4.37 -24.60
CA MET A 660 -10.96 -5.04 -25.53
C MET A 660 -12.41 -5.03 -25.01
N ILE A 661 -12.64 -5.28 -23.72
CA ILE A 661 -13.97 -5.14 -23.08
C ILE A 661 -14.50 -3.71 -23.25
N ARG A 662 -13.65 -2.68 -23.07
CA ARG A 662 -14.06 -1.28 -23.26
C ARG A 662 -14.42 -0.98 -24.72
N ILE A 663 -13.60 -1.43 -25.67
CA ILE A 663 -13.84 -1.27 -27.11
C ILE A 663 -15.19 -1.88 -27.52
N ALA A 664 -15.52 -3.07 -27.00
CA ALA A 664 -16.80 -3.72 -27.28
C ALA A 664 -18.02 -2.85 -26.93
N SER A 665 -17.97 -2.06 -25.84
CA SER A 665 -19.05 -1.14 -25.47
C SER A 665 -18.94 0.26 -26.09
N GLU A 666 -17.74 0.72 -26.44
CA GLU A 666 -17.48 2.09 -26.91
C GLU A 666 -17.57 2.24 -28.43
N ASP A 667 -17.05 1.27 -29.18
CA ASP A 667 -16.85 1.34 -30.63
C ASP A 667 -17.72 0.34 -31.43
N VAL A 668 -18.38 -0.60 -30.74
CA VAL A 668 -19.31 -1.60 -31.32
C VAL A 668 -20.71 -1.46 -30.71
N GLY A 669 -20.80 -1.38 -29.38
CA GLY A 669 -22.04 -1.07 -28.67
C GLY A 669 -23.15 -2.11 -28.88
N VAL A 670 -24.39 -1.64 -29.06
CA VAL A 670 -25.58 -2.48 -29.32
C VAL A 670 -25.67 -3.00 -30.76
N LEU A 671 -24.76 -2.61 -31.65
CA LEU A 671 -24.82 -3.00 -33.06
C LEU A 671 -24.28 -4.43 -33.30
N ASP A 672 -23.40 -4.91 -32.43
CA ASP A 672 -23.09 -6.33 -32.20
C ASP A 672 -22.89 -6.55 -30.70
N ASP A 673 -24.00 -6.75 -29.98
CA ASP A 673 -24.02 -6.95 -28.53
C ASP A 673 -23.28 -8.22 -28.08
N THR A 674 -23.07 -9.18 -28.99
CA THR A 674 -22.28 -10.40 -28.73
C THR A 674 -20.81 -10.12 -28.45
N CYS A 675 -20.28 -8.96 -28.89
CA CYS A 675 -18.87 -8.60 -28.68
C CYS A 675 -18.49 -8.37 -27.21
N LEU A 676 -19.40 -7.87 -26.37
CA LEU A 676 -19.09 -7.60 -24.96
C LEU A 676 -18.95 -8.91 -24.14
N PRO A 677 -19.91 -9.87 -24.18
CA PRO A 677 -19.72 -11.19 -23.58
C PRO A 677 -18.49 -11.92 -24.14
N PHE A 678 -18.20 -11.79 -25.44
CA PHE A 678 -17.02 -12.41 -26.05
C PHE A 678 -15.70 -11.85 -25.48
N ALA A 679 -15.61 -10.53 -25.29
CA ALA A 679 -14.43 -9.91 -24.67
C ALA A 679 -14.26 -10.31 -23.19
N ILE A 680 -15.37 -10.54 -22.47
CA ILE A 680 -15.35 -11.07 -21.10
C ILE A 680 -14.86 -12.52 -21.09
N ALA A 681 -15.29 -13.36 -22.03
CA ALA A 681 -14.81 -14.73 -22.18
C ALA A 681 -13.30 -14.78 -22.51
N ALA A 682 -12.81 -13.89 -23.37
CA ALA A 682 -11.38 -13.76 -23.66
C ALA A 682 -10.58 -13.31 -22.41
N TYR A 683 -11.10 -12.36 -21.62
CA TYR A 683 -10.50 -11.96 -20.34
C TYR A 683 -10.42 -13.14 -19.36
N GLN A 684 -11.49 -13.93 -19.23
CA GLN A 684 -11.52 -15.13 -18.39
C GLN A 684 -10.55 -16.21 -18.88
N ALA A 685 -10.45 -16.44 -20.19
CA ALA A 685 -9.48 -17.38 -20.77
C ALA A 685 -8.04 -17.00 -20.39
N VAL A 686 -7.69 -15.71 -20.46
CA VAL A 686 -6.37 -15.21 -20.01
C VAL A 686 -6.14 -15.41 -18.52
N GLN A 687 -7.18 -15.26 -17.67
CA GLN A 687 -7.06 -15.52 -16.23
C GLN A 687 -6.88 -17.01 -15.88
N PHE A 688 -7.53 -17.92 -16.61
CA PHE A 688 -7.53 -19.34 -16.28
C PHE A 688 -6.42 -20.14 -16.97
N VAL A 689 -6.05 -19.77 -18.20
CA VAL A 689 -5.01 -20.47 -18.99
C VAL A 689 -3.64 -19.82 -18.78
N GLY A 690 -3.55 -18.49 -18.76
CA GLY A 690 -2.28 -17.77 -18.68
C GLY A 690 -1.53 -17.71 -20.02
N LEU A 691 -0.39 -17.01 -20.04
CA LEU A 691 0.52 -16.97 -21.18
C LEU A 691 1.58 -18.09 -21.08
N PRO A 692 2.07 -18.65 -22.21
CA PRO A 692 1.82 -18.19 -23.58
C PRO A 692 0.45 -18.57 -24.17
N GLU A 693 -0.19 -19.65 -23.73
CA GLU A 693 -1.29 -20.31 -24.45
C GLU A 693 -2.58 -19.48 -24.60
N ALA A 694 -2.80 -18.46 -23.77
CA ALA A 694 -3.92 -17.52 -23.90
C ALA A 694 -3.71 -16.39 -24.92
N ASP A 695 -2.56 -16.31 -25.61
CA ASP A 695 -2.30 -15.27 -26.62
C ASP A 695 -3.30 -15.33 -27.78
N LEU A 696 -3.63 -16.53 -28.26
CA LEU A 696 -4.63 -16.77 -29.29
C LEU A 696 -6.05 -16.35 -28.86
N ALA A 697 -6.38 -16.41 -27.57
CA ALA A 697 -7.67 -15.91 -27.08
C ALA A 697 -7.77 -14.38 -27.20
N LEU A 698 -6.66 -13.67 -26.97
CA LEU A 698 -6.56 -12.22 -27.20
C LEU A 698 -6.60 -11.88 -28.70
N VAL A 699 -5.88 -12.62 -29.54
CA VAL A 699 -5.89 -12.44 -31.00
C VAL A 699 -7.31 -12.64 -31.56
N HIS A 700 -8.00 -13.71 -31.15
CA HIS A 700 -9.37 -14.01 -31.58
C HIS A 700 -10.33 -12.87 -31.20
N CYS A 701 -10.22 -12.33 -29.98
CA CYS A 701 -11.03 -11.19 -29.54
C CYS A 701 -10.72 -9.91 -30.34
N ALA A 702 -9.43 -9.59 -30.53
CA ALA A 702 -9.02 -8.42 -31.31
C ALA A 702 -9.55 -8.47 -32.76
N VAL A 703 -9.47 -9.64 -33.42
CA VAL A 703 -9.97 -9.84 -34.78
C VAL A 703 -11.50 -9.75 -34.85
N LYS A 704 -12.25 -10.33 -33.89
CA LYS A 704 -13.72 -10.17 -33.85
C LYS A 704 -14.11 -8.71 -33.68
N LEU A 705 -13.50 -7.98 -32.75
CA LEU A 705 -13.80 -6.55 -32.53
C LEU A 705 -13.42 -5.68 -33.75
N ALA A 706 -12.30 -5.98 -34.42
CA ALA A 706 -11.92 -5.29 -35.64
C ALA A 706 -12.93 -5.53 -36.77
N ARG A 707 -13.45 -6.75 -36.93
CA ARG A 707 -14.44 -7.11 -37.96
C ARG A 707 -15.89 -6.74 -37.61
N ALA A 708 -16.20 -6.48 -36.34
CA ALA A 708 -17.56 -6.12 -35.90
C ALA A 708 -18.02 -4.78 -36.50
N PRO A 709 -19.33 -4.59 -36.76
CA PRO A 709 -19.88 -3.33 -37.22
C PRO A 709 -19.67 -2.24 -36.16
N LYS A 710 -19.30 -1.02 -36.57
CA LYS A 710 -18.90 0.05 -35.67
C LYS A 710 -20.07 0.98 -35.31
N SER A 711 -20.20 1.28 -34.02
CA SER A 711 -21.18 2.23 -33.48
C SER A 711 -20.65 2.91 -32.24
N VAL A 712 -20.63 4.24 -32.26
CA VAL A 712 -20.33 5.08 -31.09
C VAL A 712 -21.59 5.70 -30.48
N GLU A 713 -22.79 5.20 -30.82
CA GLU A 713 -24.07 5.78 -30.37
C GLU A 713 -24.14 5.83 -28.84
N ILE A 714 -23.99 4.70 -28.15
CA ILE A 714 -24.06 4.63 -26.68
C ILE A 714 -23.05 5.57 -26.04
N TYR A 715 -21.81 5.58 -26.57
CA TYR A 715 -20.73 6.43 -26.08
C TYR A 715 -21.06 7.92 -26.22
N ARG A 716 -21.56 8.32 -27.40
CA ARG A 716 -21.96 9.69 -27.70
C ARG A 716 -23.15 10.12 -26.84
N SER A 717 -24.22 9.33 -26.79
CA SER A 717 -25.43 9.60 -26.00
C SER A 717 -25.14 9.65 -24.50
N TRP A 718 -24.25 8.79 -23.98
CA TRP A 718 -23.84 8.85 -22.56
C TRP A 718 -22.95 10.06 -22.25
N ASN A 719 -22.12 10.51 -23.19
CA ASN A 719 -21.37 11.76 -23.04
C ASN A 719 -22.30 12.98 -23.11
N GLU A 720 -23.29 12.99 -24.00
CA GLU A 720 -24.33 14.03 -24.08
C GLU A 720 -25.11 14.12 -22.75
N MET A 721 -25.59 12.98 -22.23
CA MET A 721 -26.27 12.87 -20.92
C MET A 721 -25.41 13.38 -19.76
N LYS A 722 -24.12 13.03 -19.69
CA LYS A 722 -23.22 13.52 -18.63
C LYS A 722 -22.96 15.03 -18.71
N THR A 723 -22.93 15.60 -19.90
CA THR A 723 -22.79 17.05 -20.09
C THR A 723 -24.06 17.76 -19.63
N TRP A 724 -25.23 17.25 -20.03
CA TRP A 724 -26.53 17.79 -19.61
C TRP A 724 -26.76 17.68 -18.09
N MET A 725 -26.38 16.57 -17.47
CA MET A 725 -26.42 16.40 -16.01
C MET A 725 -25.54 17.39 -15.24
N ALA A 726 -24.55 18.01 -15.88
CA ALA A 726 -23.72 19.04 -15.27
C ALA A 726 -24.34 20.46 -15.35
N GLU A 727 -25.49 20.62 -16.02
CA GLU A 727 -26.20 21.90 -16.11
C GLU A 727 -26.96 22.20 -14.80
N PRO A 728 -26.94 23.47 -14.31
CA PRO A 728 -27.59 23.82 -13.06
C PRO A 728 -29.10 23.51 -13.05
N GLY A 729 -29.52 22.67 -12.11
CA GLY A 729 -30.92 22.29 -11.93
C GLY A 729 -31.32 20.93 -12.53
N VAL A 730 -30.52 20.34 -13.42
CA VAL A 730 -30.81 19.03 -14.03
C VAL A 730 -30.66 17.89 -13.01
N GLU A 731 -29.55 17.85 -12.27
CA GLU A 731 -29.32 16.85 -11.21
C GLU A 731 -30.34 16.95 -10.05
N GLY A 732 -30.87 18.16 -9.81
CA GLY A 732 -31.85 18.43 -8.75
C GLY A 732 -33.31 18.16 -9.12
N ALA A 733 -33.60 17.71 -10.34
CA ALA A 733 -34.97 17.52 -10.81
C ALA A 733 -35.66 16.34 -10.12
N GLU A 734 -36.87 16.58 -9.58
CA GLU A 734 -37.62 15.54 -8.87
C GLU A 734 -38.17 14.45 -9.80
N ILE A 735 -38.07 13.18 -9.36
CA ILE A 735 -38.67 12.03 -10.06
C ILE A 735 -40.20 12.19 -10.10
N PRO A 736 -40.88 12.03 -11.26
CA PRO A 736 -42.34 12.12 -11.37
C PRO A 736 -43.10 11.19 -10.42
N LEU A 737 -44.22 11.65 -9.86
CA LEU A 737 -44.98 10.92 -8.82
C LEU A 737 -45.45 9.53 -9.27
N HIS A 738 -45.82 9.36 -10.54
CA HIS A 738 -46.23 8.07 -11.10
C HIS A 738 -45.08 7.07 -11.28
N LEU A 739 -43.82 7.50 -11.16
CA LEU A 739 -42.64 6.63 -11.21
C LEU A 739 -42.06 6.34 -9.81
N ARG A 740 -42.52 7.04 -8.78
CA ARG A 740 -42.10 6.80 -7.38
C ARG A 740 -42.71 5.50 -6.85
N ASN A 741 -41.88 4.69 -6.19
CA ASN A 741 -42.35 3.51 -5.47
C ASN A 741 -43.17 3.93 -4.23
N ALA A 742 -44.27 3.22 -3.95
CA ALA A 742 -45.19 3.48 -2.84
C ALA A 742 -45.34 2.27 -1.88
N PRO A 743 -44.25 1.82 -1.21
CA PRO A 743 -44.27 0.61 -0.38
C PRO A 743 -45.05 0.75 0.95
N THR A 744 -45.52 1.94 1.30
CA THR A 744 -46.29 2.19 2.53
C THR A 744 -47.62 2.87 2.22
N LYS A 745 -48.65 2.63 3.06
CA LYS A 745 -49.98 3.26 2.89
C LYS A 745 -49.88 4.79 2.80
N LEU A 746 -49.11 5.41 3.71
CA LEU A 746 -48.87 6.86 3.72
C LEU A 746 -48.30 7.39 2.38
N MET A 747 -47.41 6.64 1.72
CA MET A 747 -46.87 7.03 0.40
C MET A 747 -47.94 6.93 -0.70
N SER A 748 -48.80 5.92 -0.65
CA SER A 748 -49.95 5.79 -1.55
C SER A 748 -50.98 6.91 -1.34
N ASP A 749 -51.23 7.29 -0.09
CA ASP A 749 -52.14 8.38 0.28
C ASP A 749 -51.60 9.75 -0.20
N LEU A 750 -50.27 9.93 -0.16
CA LEU A 750 -49.54 11.06 -0.77
C LEU A 750 -49.45 10.99 -2.31
N GLY A 751 -50.10 10.01 -2.95
CA GLY A 751 -50.21 9.91 -4.41
C GLY A 751 -48.99 9.32 -5.13
N TYR A 752 -48.05 8.68 -4.44
CA TYR A 752 -46.92 8.01 -5.08
C TYR A 752 -47.44 6.78 -5.86
N SER A 753 -46.88 6.49 -7.04
CA SER A 753 -47.35 5.46 -7.98
C SER A 753 -48.76 5.70 -8.58
N LYS A 754 -49.47 6.75 -8.16
CA LYS A 754 -50.82 7.07 -8.64
C LYS A 754 -50.77 7.48 -10.11
N GLY A 755 -51.43 6.70 -10.96
CA GLY A 755 -51.46 6.91 -12.41
C GLY A 755 -50.35 6.21 -13.22
N TYR A 756 -49.51 5.39 -12.57
CA TYR A 756 -48.51 4.59 -13.29
C TYR A 756 -49.16 3.63 -14.29
N LYS A 757 -48.78 3.71 -15.56
CA LYS A 757 -49.21 2.76 -16.59
C LYS A 757 -48.16 1.67 -16.72
N TYR A 758 -48.38 0.54 -16.04
CA TYR A 758 -47.48 -0.60 -16.12
C TYR A 758 -47.53 -1.24 -17.51
N ASN A 759 -46.49 -1.01 -18.32
CA ASN A 759 -46.42 -1.37 -19.74
C ASN A 759 -46.99 -2.76 -20.09
N PRO A 760 -46.65 -3.87 -19.40
CA PRO A 760 -47.13 -5.21 -19.76
C PRO A 760 -48.64 -5.44 -19.68
N HIS A 761 -49.40 -4.57 -19.01
CA HIS A 761 -50.87 -4.66 -18.99
C HIS A 761 -51.53 -4.05 -20.23
N PHE A 762 -50.78 -3.36 -21.09
CA PHE A 762 -51.30 -2.68 -22.28
C PHE A 762 -50.93 -3.45 -23.55
N LYS A 763 -51.79 -3.33 -24.58
CA LYS A 763 -51.59 -3.99 -25.87
C LYS A 763 -50.21 -3.61 -26.43
N ASN A 764 -49.42 -4.62 -26.79
CA ASN A 764 -48.04 -4.49 -27.28
C ASN A 764 -47.10 -3.69 -26.35
N GLY A 765 -47.33 -3.69 -25.03
CA GLY A 765 -46.48 -2.99 -24.06
C GLY A 765 -46.49 -1.46 -24.16
N THR A 766 -47.36 -0.89 -25.01
CA THR A 766 -47.27 0.51 -25.44
C THR A 766 -48.16 1.41 -24.58
N VAL A 767 -47.56 2.44 -23.97
CA VAL A 767 -48.26 3.40 -23.10
C VAL A 767 -47.77 4.82 -23.37
N ARG A 768 -48.68 5.79 -23.29
CA ARG A 768 -48.33 7.23 -23.30
C ARG A 768 -48.24 7.74 -21.86
N GLN A 769 -47.02 7.90 -21.37
CA GLN A 769 -46.66 8.55 -20.10
C GLN A 769 -45.25 9.15 -20.22
N SER A 770 -44.95 10.20 -19.47
CA SER A 770 -43.58 10.75 -19.40
C SER A 770 -42.67 9.83 -18.58
N TYR A 771 -41.40 9.73 -18.98
CA TYR A 771 -40.36 9.06 -18.20
C TYR A 771 -39.29 10.02 -17.65
N PHE A 772 -39.24 11.26 -18.14
CA PHE A 772 -38.39 12.32 -17.60
C PHE A 772 -39.11 13.15 -16.53
N PRO A 773 -38.38 13.84 -15.63
CA PRO A 773 -38.93 14.87 -14.75
C PRO A 773 -39.71 15.94 -15.52
N ASP A 774 -40.89 16.32 -15.04
CA ASP A 774 -41.78 17.28 -15.71
C ASP A 774 -41.11 18.66 -15.90
N ALA A 775 -40.18 19.02 -15.01
CA ALA A 775 -39.38 20.25 -15.08
C ALA A 775 -38.31 20.25 -16.19
N LEU A 776 -37.93 19.08 -16.71
CA LEU A 776 -36.94 18.91 -17.77
C LEU A 776 -37.58 18.63 -19.13
N GLY A 777 -38.75 18.00 -19.15
CA GLY A 777 -39.43 17.61 -20.39
C GLY A 777 -38.78 16.38 -21.07
N GLU A 778 -39.30 16.03 -22.24
CA GLU A 778 -38.86 14.85 -22.99
C GLU A 778 -37.61 15.13 -23.84
N HIS A 779 -36.57 14.31 -23.68
CA HIS A 779 -35.29 14.43 -24.38
C HIS A 779 -34.88 13.11 -25.07
N VAL A 780 -34.36 13.21 -26.29
CA VAL A 780 -33.93 12.06 -27.11
C VAL A 780 -32.41 12.05 -27.26
N PHE A 781 -31.73 11.23 -26.45
CA PHE A 781 -30.27 11.05 -26.51
C PHE A 781 -29.85 9.96 -27.50
N LEU A 782 -30.60 8.86 -27.59
CA LEU A 782 -30.38 7.77 -28.56
C LEU A 782 -31.03 8.17 -29.88
N LYS A 783 -30.20 8.53 -30.86
CA LYS A 783 -30.62 9.16 -32.14
C LYS A 783 -30.46 8.20 -33.33
N HIS A 784 -30.20 6.91 -33.09
CA HIS A 784 -29.84 5.89 -34.07
C HIS A 784 -28.68 6.29 -35.00
N LYS A 785 -27.77 7.13 -34.48
CA LYS A 785 -26.63 7.68 -35.22
C LYS A 785 -25.33 7.01 -34.79
N HIS A 786 -25.03 5.90 -35.45
CA HIS A 786 -23.88 5.05 -35.14
C HIS A 786 -22.51 5.68 -35.47
N LEU A 787 -22.41 6.46 -36.56
CA LEU A 787 -21.16 7.05 -37.04
C LEU A 787 -21.22 8.60 -37.07
N GLY A 788 -20.25 9.26 -37.73
CA GLY A 788 -20.25 10.70 -37.99
C GLY A 788 -20.45 11.01 -39.48
N ASP A 789 -20.62 12.29 -39.84
CA ASP A 789 -20.91 12.73 -41.22
C ASP A 789 -19.68 13.34 -41.93
N LEU A 790 -18.51 13.33 -41.27
CA LEU A 790 -17.27 13.83 -41.87
C LEU A 790 -16.81 12.86 -42.95
N ILE A 791 -16.69 13.37 -44.16
CA ILE A 791 -16.12 12.66 -45.31
C ILE A 791 -14.60 12.92 -45.29
N ASP A 792 -13.82 11.86 -45.27
CA ASP A 792 -12.38 11.94 -45.54
C ASP A 792 -12.17 12.26 -47.02
N LYS A 793 -11.17 13.06 -47.37
CA LYS A 793 -10.93 13.43 -48.78
C LYS A 793 -10.12 12.39 -49.52
N ASP A 794 -9.45 11.51 -48.79
CA ASP A 794 -8.55 10.48 -49.32
C ASP A 794 -9.24 9.10 -49.41
N VAL A 795 -10.56 9.03 -49.16
CA VAL A 795 -11.42 7.82 -49.17
C VAL A 795 -12.66 8.03 -50.03
#